data_AF-A0A9W9IPL1-F1
#
_entry.id   AF-A0A9W9IPL1-F1
#
_cell.length_a   1.000
_cell.length_b   1.000
_cell.length_c   1.000
_cell.angle_alpha   90.00
_cell.angle_beta   90.00
_cell.angle_gamma   90.00
#
_symmetry.space_group_name_H-M   'P 1'
#
loop_
_entity.id
_entity.type
_entity.pdbx_description
1 polymer ?
#
loop_
_entity_poly.entity_id
_entity_poly.type
_entity_poly.pdbx_seq_one_letter_code
_entity_poly.pdbx_strand_id
1 'polypeptide(L)'
;MANRMGSPISPPSMSRPASSVLADDCTLDTHSSQGGRIVKHSPRPRFRRGSPRTVRGWGSPETSAHLFNYHDGSGVDSKKAFNAAISETARAPARGHEHADPARPDLQRIYSFPSVLQKSGDGVMEVENLLVQQTPADVERTENRPASKPIIASNAEPVGYHGMFKQPETNPITEEQLVNEVRGIYAGLVMVEKKCIEFDKQQAETGEDLSPSKWQALISLHRTLLYEHHDFFLASQHPSASPVLKRLADKYAMPARMWRYGIHSFLELLRQRLPESLDYMLNFINLAYSMMTLLLESVSSFRETWVECLGDLARYRMAVEESDMRDREVWAGVSRYWYNQYADRSPGNGRIQHHLAVLARPDVLQQLFYYTKALVTVRPFPNARESIVLLFNTDGKALPQTMVPAFIATHGILFTRGANGQFITCANQFLSLLRRDINRLDRQGQQGVYIMCCNFAALLGYGDTDAILAMDFSPKEGENVADAYFVAREWISHTPPGQQTLAERAQGSYNDDIAHDKCQVASRIAFQGSSLAFHTLSVFLDQMGDPTIYASIHTSLAFIWCLALRPNAMQQLEQLIPWLGITNFLNTLLRSGIDMTTIEDSAFPLIQDAASNQLPEDFVIRGQAWSQLYYPPDFFEGALSEDDRPIIEEPSITIPRKHRCLWLGVRLATLSPTLSEINKLTAFLKFARWITYSSTQGFEATGLAHEFAPLARNCGQLNSYASWSGTDASRSDVMCDA
;
A
#
# COMPACT_ATOMS: atom_id res chain seq x y z
N MET A 1 -38.82 -5.76 -51.22
CA MET A 1 -39.18 -7.08 -50.66
C MET A 1 -37.88 -7.72 -50.16
N ALA A 2 -37.63 -8.08 -48.91
CA ALA A 2 -38.38 -8.00 -47.66
C ALA A 2 -37.37 -7.94 -46.51
N ASN A 3 -37.74 -7.23 -45.45
CA ASN A 3 -37.03 -7.07 -44.17
C ASN A 3 -36.88 -8.40 -43.42
N ARG A 4 -35.74 -8.60 -42.75
CA ARG A 4 -35.69 -9.29 -41.45
C ARG A 4 -34.79 -8.50 -40.49
N MET A 5 -35.44 -7.92 -39.50
CA MET A 5 -34.85 -7.27 -38.35
C MET A 5 -34.09 -8.30 -37.51
N GLY A 6 -32.83 -8.02 -37.18
CA GLY A 6 -32.12 -8.65 -36.07
C GLY A 6 -32.16 -7.70 -34.87
N SER A 7 -32.71 -8.17 -33.76
CA SER A 7 -32.75 -7.44 -32.48
C SER A 7 -31.34 -7.13 -31.97
N PRO A 8 -31.08 -5.94 -31.40
CA PRO A 8 -29.81 -5.67 -30.73
C PRO A 8 -29.73 -6.49 -29.43
N ILE A 9 -28.62 -7.22 -29.27
CA ILE A 9 -28.25 -7.94 -28.06
C ILE A 9 -27.96 -6.90 -26.98
N SER A 10 -28.76 -6.89 -25.91
CA SER A 10 -28.53 -6.08 -24.72
C SER A 10 -27.18 -6.45 -24.08
N PRO A 11 -26.37 -5.48 -23.61
CA PRO A 11 -25.19 -5.79 -22.82
C PRO A 11 -25.59 -6.50 -21.53
N PRO A 12 -24.77 -7.44 -21.02
CA PRO A 12 -25.09 -8.14 -19.78
C PRO A 12 -25.20 -7.14 -18.63
N SER A 13 -26.33 -7.16 -17.92
CA SER A 13 -26.51 -6.41 -16.68
C SER A 13 -25.37 -6.76 -15.72
N MET A 14 -24.59 -5.76 -15.30
CA MET A 14 -23.65 -5.94 -14.21
C MET A 14 -24.46 -6.21 -12.93
N SER A 15 -24.64 -7.48 -12.61
CA SER A 15 -25.22 -7.92 -11.35
C SER A 15 -24.34 -7.45 -10.20
N ARG A 16 -25.00 -6.99 -9.13
CA ARG A 16 -24.47 -6.63 -7.81
C ARG A 16 -23.27 -7.53 -7.44
N PRO A 17 -22.09 -6.99 -7.11
CA PRO A 17 -21.00 -7.81 -6.61
C PRO A 17 -21.44 -8.55 -5.34
N ALA A 18 -20.99 -9.79 -5.17
CA ALA A 18 -21.26 -10.57 -3.96
C ALA A 18 -20.83 -9.79 -2.71
N SER A 19 -21.70 -9.84 -1.70
CA SER A 19 -21.78 -8.97 -0.52
C SER A 19 -20.59 -8.96 0.46
N SER A 20 -19.50 -9.70 0.22
CA SER A 20 -18.40 -9.83 1.20
C SER A 20 -17.26 -8.81 1.02
N VAL A 21 -17.00 -8.32 -0.19
CA VAL A 21 -15.80 -7.50 -0.50
C VAL A 21 -15.85 -6.08 0.07
N LEU A 22 -17.04 -5.59 0.43
CA LEU A 22 -17.18 -4.27 1.07
C LEU A 22 -17.08 -4.34 2.60
N ALA A 23 -17.45 -5.47 3.20
CA ALA A 23 -17.69 -5.58 4.65
C ALA A 23 -16.49 -6.12 5.45
N ASP A 24 -15.67 -7.00 4.87
CA ASP A 24 -14.60 -7.68 5.62
C ASP A 24 -13.25 -6.91 5.62
N ASP A 25 -13.08 -5.90 4.75
CA ASP A 25 -11.81 -5.20 4.57
C ASP A 25 -11.68 -3.86 5.34
N CYS A 26 -12.76 -3.35 5.93
CA CYS A 26 -12.79 -2.04 6.62
C CYS A 26 -12.45 -2.08 8.12
N THR A 27 -11.98 -3.21 8.67
CA THR A 27 -11.60 -3.27 10.09
C THR A 27 -10.21 -2.67 10.32
N LEU A 28 -10.14 -1.48 10.93
CA LEU A 28 -8.93 -0.94 11.52
C LEU A 28 -8.46 -1.88 12.65
N ASP A 29 -7.52 -2.76 12.36
CA ASP A 29 -6.84 -3.54 13.40
C ASP A 29 -5.95 -2.62 14.23
N THR A 30 -6.06 -2.73 15.55
CA THR A 30 -5.28 -1.94 16.51
C THR A 30 -3.80 -2.35 16.45
N HIS A 31 -2.95 -1.53 15.84
CA HIS A 31 -1.50 -1.67 15.96
C HIS A 31 -1.03 -1.25 17.37
N SER A 32 -0.70 -2.23 18.20
CA SER A 32 0.20 -2.04 19.35
C SER A 32 0.93 -3.35 19.62
N SER A 33 2.24 -3.39 19.30
CA SER A 33 3.28 -3.87 20.22
C SER A 33 4.63 -4.08 19.50
N GLN A 34 5.64 -3.28 19.86
CA GLN A 34 6.98 -3.81 20.09
C GLN A 34 6.90 -4.74 21.31
N GLY A 35 7.51 -5.94 21.24
CA GLY A 35 7.68 -6.79 22.42
C GLY A 35 7.95 -8.27 22.12
N GLY A 36 9.24 -8.61 22.06
CA GLY A 36 9.88 -9.90 22.36
C GLY A 36 9.07 -11.19 22.44
N ARG A 37 9.40 -12.13 21.54
CA ARG A 37 9.14 -13.57 21.65
C ARG A 37 9.64 -14.14 22.98
N ILE A 38 8.75 -14.79 23.74
CA ILE A 38 9.12 -15.85 24.68
C ILE A 38 8.37 -17.12 24.28
N VAL A 39 9.15 -18.10 23.82
CA VAL A 39 8.72 -19.47 23.50
C VAL A 39 8.38 -20.20 24.79
N LYS A 40 7.18 -20.80 24.87
CA LYS A 40 6.89 -21.87 25.83
C LYS A 40 6.24 -23.05 25.11
N HIS A 41 7.05 -24.08 24.91
CA HIS A 41 6.58 -25.44 24.62
C HIS A 41 5.75 -25.96 25.80
N SER A 42 4.65 -26.67 25.50
CA SER A 42 4.08 -27.67 26.40
C SER A 42 3.38 -28.76 25.58
N PRO A 43 3.78 -30.04 25.75
CA PRO A 43 3.17 -31.16 25.05
C PRO A 43 1.90 -31.64 25.76
N ARG A 44 0.91 -32.08 24.98
CA ARG A 44 -0.25 -32.88 25.48
C ARG A 44 0.20 -34.31 25.76
N PRO A 45 -0.48 -35.02 26.68
CA PRO A 45 -1.23 -36.19 26.17
C PRO A 45 -2.58 -36.51 26.86
N ARG A 46 -3.47 -37.02 25.99
CA ARG A 46 -4.44 -38.14 26.13
C ARG A 46 -5.59 -38.11 27.15
N PHE A 47 -6.79 -38.18 26.57
CA PHE A 47 -8.09 -38.51 27.19
C PHE A 47 -8.18 -39.97 27.69
N ARG A 48 -8.86 -40.16 28.83
CA ARG A 48 -9.65 -41.38 29.14
C ARG A 48 -10.91 -41.03 29.94
N ARG A 49 -12.02 -41.71 29.61
CA ARG A 49 -13.41 -41.54 30.09
C ARG A 49 -13.59 -41.89 31.58
N GLY A 50 -14.53 -41.18 32.22
CA GLY A 50 -15.24 -41.64 33.43
C GLY A 50 -16.09 -40.53 34.09
N SER A 51 -17.41 -40.72 34.17
CA SER A 51 -18.36 -39.97 35.02
C SER A 51 -18.97 -40.93 36.05
N PRO A 52 -19.78 -40.48 37.03
CA PRO A 52 -19.70 -39.28 37.89
C PRO A 52 -19.83 -39.65 39.39
N ARG A 53 -19.42 -38.77 40.32
CA ARG A 53 -19.95 -38.78 41.71
C ARG A 53 -19.73 -37.44 42.43
N THR A 54 -20.80 -37.01 43.08
CA THR A 54 -21.04 -35.82 43.92
C THR A 54 -20.21 -35.78 45.21
N VAL A 55 -19.84 -34.57 45.68
CA VAL A 55 -20.12 -33.96 47.02
C VAL A 55 -19.13 -32.80 47.31
N ARG A 56 -19.71 -31.64 47.68
CA ARG A 56 -19.30 -30.51 48.59
C ARG A 56 -17.80 -30.35 48.94
N GLY A 57 -17.19 -29.16 48.98
CA GLY A 57 -17.67 -27.78 48.85
C GLY A 57 -16.54 -26.78 49.20
N TRP A 58 -16.94 -25.50 49.32
CA TRP A 58 -16.27 -24.35 49.95
C TRP A 58 -15.20 -23.58 49.16
N GLY A 59 -15.47 -22.28 48.98
CA GLY A 59 -14.44 -21.23 49.07
C GLY A 59 -14.29 -20.27 47.88
N SER A 60 -15.30 -19.43 47.61
CA SER A 60 -15.04 -18.05 47.17
C SER A 60 -14.88 -17.16 48.40
N PRO A 61 -14.05 -16.10 48.30
CA PRO A 61 -14.58 -14.73 48.45
C PRO A 61 -14.23 -13.90 47.20
N GLU A 62 -15.14 -13.14 46.56
CA GLU A 62 -15.82 -11.92 47.04
C GLU A 62 -14.84 -10.84 47.52
N THR A 63 -14.95 -9.54 47.25
CA THR A 63 -15.89 -8.61 46.61
C THR A 63 -15.13 -7.26 46.59
N SER A 64 -15.46 -6.22 45.83
CA SER A 64 -16.58 -5.35 46.19
C SER A 64 -16.82 -4.27 45.13
N ALA A 65 -18.01 -4.34 44.54
CA ALA A 65 -18.75 -3.23 43.98
C ALA A 65 -20.07 -3.14 44.78
N HIS A 66 -20.36 -1.95 45.28
CA HIS A 66 -21.59 -1.55 45.99
C HIS A 66 -21.63 -0.01 45.87
N LEU A 67 -22.70 0.72 45.54
CA LEU A 67 -24.15 0.54 45.41
C LEU A 67 -24.64 1.59 44.36
N PHE A 68 -25.84 1.63 43.78
CA PHE A 68 -27.20 1.37 44.28
C PHE A 68 -28.15 0.97 43.14
N ASN A 69 -29.08 0.05 43.45
CA ASN A 69 -30.28 -0.30 42.69
C ASN A 69 -31.48 0.58 43.08
N TYR A 70 -32.42 0.74 42.15
CA TYR A 70 -33.86 0.79 42.43
C TYR A 70 -34.64 0.10 41.31
N HIS A 71 -35.48 -0.89 41.67
CA HIS A 71 -36.64 -1.43 40.93
C HIS A 71 -37.80 -0.39 41.01
N ASP A 72 -38.87 -0.34 40.22
CA ASP A 72 -39.66 -1.37 39.50
C ASP A 72 -40.61 -0.71 38.45
N GLY A 73 -41.04 -1.52 37.48
CA GLY A 73 -42.36 -1.59 36.82
C GLY A 73 -43.18 -0.34 36.44
N SER A 74 -43.31 -0.08 35.13
CA SER A 74 -44.62 0.01 34.46
C SER A 74 -44.44 0.09 32.94
N GLY A 75 -45.25 -0.66 32.18
CA GLY A 75 -45.27 -0.60 30.73
C GLY A 75 -45.70 0.77 30.25
N VAL A 76 -44.81 1.46 29.53
CA VAL A 76 -45.11 2.75 28.90
C VAL A 76 -44.61 2.72 27.46
N ASP A 77 -45.56 3.02 26.58
CA ASP A 77 -45.51 3.11 25.12
C ASP A 77 -44.16 3.61 24.57
N SER A 78 -43.42 2.73 23.87
CA SER A 78 -42.04 2.94 23.39
C SER A 78 -41.88 4.12 22.43
N LYS A 79 -42.99 4.66 21.89
CA LYS A 79 -42.99 5.89 21.06
C LYS A 79 -42.76 7.18 21.87
N LYS A 80 -43.12 7.22 23.16
CA LYS A 80 -42.93 8.43 24.01
C LYS A 80 -41.53 8.51 24.61
N ALA A 81 -40.93 7.37 24.99
CA ALA A 81 -39.56 7.32 25.49
C ALA A 81 -38.53 7.71 24.41
N PHE A 82 -38.79 7.31 23.16
CA PHE A 82 -37.96 7.66 22.00
C PHE A 82 -37.91 9.17 21.73
N ASN A 83 -39.05 9.86 21.76
CA ASN A 83 -39.10 11.32 21.55
C ASN A 83 -38.59 12.11 22.77
N ALA A 84 -38.75 11.59 23.98
CA ALA A 84 -38.26 12.22 25.21
C ALA A 84 -36.72 12.21 25.31
N ALA A 85 -36.07 11.09 24.92
CA ALA A 85 -34.61 10.97 24.96
C ALA A 85 -33.89 11.88 23.95
N ILE A 86 -34.53 12.21 22.83
CA ILE A 86 -34.04 13.18 21.83
C ILE A 86 -34.23 14.62 22.30
N SER A 87 -35.31 14.93 23.02
CA SER A 87 -35.49 16.26 23.63
C SER A 87 -34.56 16.53 24.82
N GLU A 88 -34.14 15.50 25.57
CA GLU A 88 -33.20 15.66 26.69
C GLU A 88 -31.74 15.88 26.24
N THR A 89 -31.33 15.28 25.13
CA THR A 89 -29.99 15.52 24.55
C THR A 89 -29.88 16.88 23.85
N ALA A 90 -31.01 17.53 23.53
CA ALA A 90 -31.05 18.88 22.94
C ALA A 90 -31.01 20.02 23.97
N ARG A 91 -30.94 19.74 25.28
CA ARG A 91 -30.81 20.77 26.33
C ARG A 91 -29.39 20.81 26.89
N ALA A 92 -28.58 21.73 26.35
CA ALA A 92 -27.43 22.26 27.07
C ALA A 92 -27.89 22.92 28.39
N PRO A 93 -27.10 22.86 29.48
CA PRO A 93 -27.56 23.36 30.78
C PRO A 93 -27.53 24.90 30.82
N ALA A 94 -28.72 25.49 30.94
CA ALA A 94 -28.89 26.90 31.27
C ALA A 94 -28.49 27.15 32.73
N ARG A 95 -27.46 27.99 32.97
CA ARG A 95 -27.26 28.69 34.25
C ARG A 95 -27.94 30.06 34.14
N GLY A 96 -28.93 30.30 34.98
CA GLY A 96 -29.55 31.62 35.12
C GLY A 96 -28.78 32.52 36.08
N HIS A 97 -28.55 33.78 35.69
CA HIS A 97 -29.07 34.94 36.42
C HIS A 97 -29.00 36.20 35.53
N GLU A 98 -30.00 37.06 35.74
CA GLU A 98 -30.43 38.20 34.95
C GLU A 98 -29.38 39.32 34.83
N HIS A 99 -29.19 39.87 33.63
CA HIS A 99 -29.27 41.31 33.34
C HIS A 99 -29.14 41.58 31.82
N ALA A 100 -29.69 42.72 31.40
CA ALA A 100 -30.06 43.09 30.05
C ALA A 100 -28.94 43.08 28.98
N ASP A 101 -29.36 42.74 27.76
CA ASP A 101 -28.63 42.78 26.50
C ASP A 101 -27.97 44.15 26.23
N PRO A 102 -26.77 44.18 25.61
CA PRO A 102 -26.81 44.48 24.18
C PRO A 102 -25.80 43.69 23.33
N ALA A 103 -26.35 43.03 22.30
CA ALA A 103 -25.88 42.94 20.92
C ALA A 103 -24.36 42.78 20.66
N ARG A 104 -23.96 41.59 20.19
CA ARG A 104 -22.71 41.32 19.45
C ARG A 104 -22.88 40.11 18.51
N PRO A 105 -22.06 39.97 17.46
CA PRO A 105 -22.50 40.12 16.07
C PRO A 105 -22.60 38.78 15.31
N ASP A 106 -23.42 38.79 14.27
CA ASP A 106 -23.47 37.77 13.21
C ASP A 106 -22.07 37.46 12.67
N LEU A 107 -21.62 36.21 12.86
CA LEU A 107 -20.52 35.65 12.08
C LEU A 107 -21.08 35.10 10.78
N GLN A 108 -20.86 35.88 9.72
CA GLN A 108 -21.15 35.56 8.34
C GLN A 108 -20.54 34.21 7.91
N ARG A 109 -21.30 33.50 7.07
CA ARG A 109 -20.85 32.38 6.24
C ARG A 109 -19.51 32.69 5.58
N ILE A 110 -18.49 31.92 5.93
CA ILE A 110 -17.30 31.77 5.10
C ILE A 110 -17.01 30.28 5.04
N TYR A 111 -17.64 29.58 4.09
CA TYR A 111 -17.05 28.40 3.45
C TYR A 111 -17.63 28.33 2.03
N SER A 112 -16.86 28.89 1.10
CA SER A 112 -17.00 28.61 -0.32
C SER A 112 -16.32 27.27 -0.59
N PHE A 113 -17.04 26.35 -1.24
CA PHE A 113 -16.52 25.10 -1.77
C PHE A 113 -15.30 25.35 -2.68
N PRO A 114 -14.30 24.45 -2.72
CA PRO A 114 -13.33 24.43 -3.81
C PRO A 114 -14.07 24.08 -5.10
N SER A 115 -14.25 25.06 -5.98
CA SER A 115 -14.63 24.83 -7.37
C SER A 115 -13.39 24.38 -8.12
N VAL A 116 -13.26 23.09 -8.41
CA VAL A 116 -12.32 22.62 -9.44
C VAL A 116 -13.02 22.72 -10.79
N LEU A 117 -12.40 23.51 -11.65
CA LEU A 117 -12.88 23.94 -12.96
C LEU A 117 -13.08 22.79 -13.94
N GLN A 118 -14.30 22.73 -14.44
CA GLN A 118 -14.70 22.27 -15.75
C GLN A 118 -13.93 23.06 -16.82
N LYS A 119 -12.98 22.45 -17.54
CA LYS A 119 -12.43 23.00 -18.78
C LYS A 119 -13.14 22.36 -19.96
N SER A 120 -14.05 23.11 -20.58
CA SER A 120 -14.41 22.95 -21.99
C SER A 120 -13.50 23.86 -22.82
N GLY A 121 -13.02 23.35 -23.96
CA GLY A 121 -12.11 24.06 -24.85
C GLY A 121 -12.81 25.06 -25.77
N ASP A 122 -12.10 26.12 -26.12
CA ASP A 122 -11.75 26.52 -27.50
C ASP A 122 -11.14 27.95 -27.51
N GLY A 123 -10.13 28.18 -28.36
CA GLY A 123 -9.84 29.51 -28.93
C GLY A 123 -8.54 30.24 -28.53
N VAL A 124 -7.42 29.84 -29.13
CA VAL A 124 -6.35 30.65 -29.79
C VAL A 124 -6.15 32.15 -29.41
N MET A 125 -4.99 32.54 -28.86
CA MET A 125 -3.93 33.38 -29.50
C MET A 125 -2.88 33.95 -28.53
N GLU A 126 -1.61 33.76 -28.94
CA GLU A 126 -0.39 34.57 -28.79
C GLU A 126 0.03 35.20 -27.45
N VAL A 127 1.20 34.76 -27.00
CA VAL A 127 2.06 35.38 -25.97
C VAL A 127 3.24 36.02 -26.69
N GLU A 128 3.50 37.30 -26.43
CA GLU A 128 4.79 37.93 -26.72
C GLU A 128 5.48 38.42 -25.44
N ASN A 129 6.77 38.09 -25.41
CA ASN A 129 7.85 38.36 -24.47
C ASN A 129 7.86 39.72 -23.76
N LEU A 130 8.44 39.76 -22.54
CA LEU A 130 9.84 40.21 -22.35
C LEU A 130 10.31 40.03 -20.90
N LEU A 131 11.35 39.19 -20.77
CA LEU A 131 12.28 39.11 -19.65
C LEU A 131 13.11 40.39 -19.53
N VAL A 132 13.61 40.68 -18.32
CA VAL A 132 15.04 40.84 -17.95
C VAL A 132 15.08 41.40 -16.51
N GLN A 133 15.46 40.63 -15.49
CA GLN A 133 16.81 40.20 -15.05
C GLN A 133 17.50 41.20 -14.10
N GLN A 134 18.03 40.61 -13.00
CA GLN A 134 19.20 41.02 -12.19
C GLN A 134 18.97 41.69 -10.81
N THR A 135 19.13 40.86 -9.78
CA THR A 135 19.80 41.11 -8.48
C THR A 135 21.33 41.28 -8.68
N PRO A 136 22.22 41.52 -7.66
CA PRO A 136 22.02 41.54 -6.20
C PRO A 136 22.80 42.63 -5.41
N ALA A 137 22.56 42.65 -4.09
CA ALA A 137 23.55 42.70 -2.99
C ALA A 137 23.28 43.75 -1.89
N ASP A 138 22.92 43.20 -0.72
CA ASP A 138 23.36 43.48 0.66
C ASP A 138 23.64 44.92 1.14
N VAL A 139 23.06 45.26 2.29
CA VAL A 139 23.77 45.54 3.56
C VAL A 139 22.77 45.97 4.64
N GLU A 140 22.89 45.35 5.81
CA GLU A 140 22.16 45.58 7.05
C GLU A 140 22.20 47.03 7.56
N ARG A 141 21.13 47.47 8.23
CA ARG A 141 21.26 48.49 9.29
C ARG A 141 20.17 48.44 10.35
N THR A 142 20.61 48.23 11.58
CA THR A 142 19.90 48.36 12.85
C THR A 142 19.93 49.80 13.39
N GLU A 143 18.97 50.05 14.30
CA GLU A 143 18.93 51.06 15.39
C GLU A 143 18.29 52.45 15.20
N ASN A 144 17.11 52.58 15.84
CA ASN A 144 16.73 53.52 16.92
C ASN A 144 16.88 55.05 16.77
N ARG A 145 15.72 55.71 16.61
CA ARG A 145 15.11 56.88 17.32
C ARG A 145 16.02 57.94 18.00
N PRO A 146 15.62 59.24 17.94
CA PRO A 146 14.82 59.78 19.05
C PRO A 146 13.74 60.83 18.67
N ALA A 147 13.03 61.26 19.71
CA ALA A 147 11.68 61.81 19.77
C ALA A 147 11.54 63.32 19.54
N SER A 148 10.31 63.77 19.26
CA SER A 148 9.83 65.12 19.55
C SER A 148 8.30 65.15 19.67
N LYS A 149 7.80 65.79 20.73
CA LYS A 149 6.43 66.27 21.01
C LYS A 149 6.60 67.63 21.72
N PRO A 150 5.56 68.45 21.92
CA PRO A 150 4.30 68.61 21.16
C PRO A 150 3.92 70.09 20.96
N ILE A 151 2.99 70.42 20.05
CA ILE A 151 2.11 71.60 20.22
C ILE A 151 0.67 71.23 19.83
N ILE A 152 -0.25 71.69 20.69
CA ILE A 152 -1.68 71.41 20.81
C ILE A 152 -2.47 72.18 19.75
N ALA A 153 -3.47 71.52 19.14
CA ALA A 153 -4.52 72.17 18.34
C ALA A 153 -5.90 71.77 18.89
N SER A 154 -6.81 72.74 18.85
CA SER A 154 -8.13 72.77 19.47
C SER A 154 -9.22 71.98 18.74
N ASN A 155 -10.19 71.52 19.53
CA ASN A 155 -11.39 70.75 19.22
C ASN A 155 -12.28 71.29 18.09
N ALA A 156 -12.78 70.37 17.25
CA ALA A 156 -14.19 70.26 16.84
C ALA A 156 -14.45 68.88 16.18
N GLU A 157 -15.37 68.09 16.74
CA GLU A 157 -15.97 66.86 16.19
C GLU A 157 -16.91 67.17 14.99
N PRO A 158 -17.31 66.24 14.07
CA PRO A 158 -17.82 64.89 14.39
C PRO A 158 -17.67 63.74 13.34
N VAL A 159 -18.23 62.59 13.76
CA VAL A 159 -18.65 61.36 13.04
C VAL A 159 -17.64 60.20 13.01
N GLY A 160 -17.89 59.27 13.93
CA GLY A 160 -17.06 58.12 14.23
C GLY A 160 -17.11 57.00 13.19
N TYR A 161 -15.92 56.56 12.79
CA TYR A 161 -15.69 55.22 12.26
C TYR A 161 -15.52 54.24 13.43
N HIS A 162 -16.29 53.15 13.43
CA HIS A 162 -16.11 52.04 14.38
C HIS A 162 -14.71 51.42 14.19
N GLY A 163 -13.81 51.69 15.13
CA GLY A 163 -12.50 51.06 15.22
C GLY A 163 -12.62 49.59 15.63
N MET A 164 -11.75 48.75 15.06
CA MET A 164 -11.63 47.34 15.41
C MET A 164 -11.44 47.16 16.94
N PHE A 165 -12.30 46.36 17.56
CA PHE A 165 -12.19 46.03 18.99
C PHE A 165 -11.01 45.10 19.24
N LYS A 166 -10.22 45.37 20.29
CA LYS A 166 -9.18 44.43 20.77
C LYS A 166 -9.82 43.11 21.20
N GLN A 167 -9.20 41.99 20.86
CA GLN A 167 -9.60 40.68 21.39
C GLN A 167 -9.55 40.71 22.93
N PRO A 168 -10.54 40.10 23.62
CA PRO A 168 -10.51 39.93 25.06
C PRO A 168 -9.25 39.17 25.51
N GLU A 169 -8.73 39.49 26.69
CA GLU A 169 -7.63 38.74 27.29
C GLU A 169 -8.06 37.29 27.55
N THR A 170 -7.52 36.34 26.80
CA THR A 170 -7.73 34.90 27.01
C THR A 170 -6.62 34.36 27.91
N ASN A 171 -6.95 33.96 29.14
CA ASN A 171 -6.00 33.23 29.99
C ASN A 171 -5.65 31.88 29.34
N PRO A 172 -4.37 31.46 29.36
CA PRO A 172 -3.98 30.17 28.81
C PRO A 172 -4.66 29.03 29.60
N ILE A 173 -5.22 28.06 28.87
CA ILE A 173 -5.84 26.86 29.46
C ILE A 173 -4.80 26.10 30.29
N THR A 174 -5.17 25.73 31.52
CA THR A 174 -4.30 24.94 32.41
C THR A 174 -4.42 23.44 32.12
N GLU A 175 -3.39 22.68 32.48
CA GLU A 175 -3.41 21.22 32.32
C GLU A 175 -4.56 20.58 33.13
N GLU A 176 -4.82 21.04 34.34
CA GLU A 176 -5.90 20.52 35.19
C GLU A 176 -7.28 20.75 34.55
N GLN A 177 -7.48 21.90 33.90
CA GLN A 177 -8.69 22.17 33.13
C GLN A 177 -8.85 21.17 31.97
N LEU A 178 -7.78 20.92 31.21
CA LEU A 178 -7.81 19.91 30.13
C LEU A 178 -8.10 18.50 30.64
N VAL A 179 -7.52 18.11 31.78
CA VAL A 179 -7.78 16.80 32.39
C VAL A 179 -9.25 16.64 32.76
N ASN A 180 -9.86 17.67 33.35
CA ASN A 180 -11.27 17.66 33.71
C ASN A 180 -12.17 17.66 32.47
N GLU A 181 -11.81 18.45 31.46
CA GLU A 181 -12.54 18.53 30.19
C GLU A 181 -12.55 17.18 29.45
N VAL A 182 -11.35 16.59 29.23
CA VAL A 182 -11.22 15.27 28.58
C VAL A 182 -11.99 14.20 29.34
N ARG A 183 -12.02 14.25 30.68
CA ARG A 183 -12.79 13.31 31.49
C ARG A 183 -14.31 13.48 31.29
N GLY A 184 -14.79 14.72 31.23
CA GLY A 184 -16.19 15.04 30.97
C GLY A 184 -16.64 14.56 29.59
N ILE A 185 -15.87 14.93 28.55
CA ILE A 185 -16.11 14.50 27.16
C ILE A 185 -16.10 12.98 27.06
N TYR A 186 -15.09 12.30 27.63
CA TYR A 186 -15.01 10.84 27.58
C TYR A 186 -16.22 10.15 28.21
N ALA A 187 -16.76 10.69 29.31
CA ALA A 187 -17.97 10.16 29.93
C ALA A 187 -19.20 10.34 29.02
N GLY A 188 -19.35 11.52 28.40
CA GLY A 188 -20.40 11.79 27.40
C GLY A 188 -20.31 10.86 26.20
N LEU A 189 -19.13 10.79 25.58
CA LEU A 189 -18.80 9.92 24.45
C LEU A 189 -19.19 8.46 24.70
N VAL A 190 -18.77 7.88 25.83
CA VAL A 190 -19.08 6.47 26.15
C VAL A 190 -20.59 6.24 26.27
N MET A 191 -21.35 7.20 26.82
CA MET A 191 -22.81 7.09 26.91
C MET A 191 -23.46 7.13 25.53
N VAL A 192 -23.03 8.04 24.65
CA VAL A 192 -23.57 8.15 23.28
C VAL A 192 -23.18 6.93 22.45
N GLU A 193 -21.94 6.47 22.53
CA GLU A 193 -21.44 5.27 21.83
C GLU A 193 -22.26 4.04 22.20
N LYS A 194 -22.53 3.84 23.50
CA LYS A 194 -23.37 2.73 23.96
C LYS A 194 -24.78 2.79 23.34
N LYS A 195 -25.36 3.99 23.23
CA LYS A 195 -26.68 4.17 22.60
C LYS A 195 -26.63 3.85 21.10
N CYS A 196 -25.62 4.31 20.36
CA CYS A 196 -25.43 3.96 18.95
C CYS A 196 -25.39 2.44 18.77
N ILE A 197 -24.55 1.75 19.54
CA ILE A 197 -24.42 0.28 19.47
C ILE A 197 -25.75 -0.42 19.73
N GLU A 198 -26.49 0.00 20.75
CA GLU A 198 -27.78 -0.60 21.11
C GLU A 198 -28.83 -0.39 20.02
N PHE A 199 -28.98 0.84 19.52
CA PHE A 199 -29.97 1.16 18.50
C PHE A 199 -29.64 0.53 17.14
N ASP A 200 -28.38 0.57 16.70
CA ASP A 200 -27.96 -0.05 15.44
C ASP A 200 -28.23 -1.55 15.46
N LYS A 201 -27.86 -2.22 16.57
CA LYS A 201 -28.13 -3.65 16.76
C LYS A 201 -29.63 -3.94 16.72
N GLN A 202 -30.43 -3.14 17.43
CA GLN A 202 -31.88 -3.31 17.45
C GLN A 202 -32.47 -3.18 16.03
N GLN A 203 -32.04 -2.18 15.26
CA GLN A 203 -32.57 -1.96 13.90
C GLN A 203 -32.07 -2.97 12.87
N ALA A 204 -30.86 -3.53 13.07
CA ALA A 204 -30.35 -4.61 12.24
C ALA A 204 -31.17 -5.91 12.44
N GLU A 205 -31.66 -6.16 13.66
CA GLU A 205 -32.42 -7.37 14.00
C GLU A 205 -33.93 -7.29 13.65
N THR A 206 -34.55 -6.11 13.73
CA THR A 206 -36.01 -5.98 13.61
C THR A 206 -36.53 -6.17 12.19
N GLY A 207 -35.73 -5.95 11.15
CA GLY A 207 -36.15 -6.05 9.73
C GLY A 207 -37.27 -5.09 9.30
N GLU A 208 -37.95 -4.41 10.24
CA GLU A 208 -39.05 -3.48 10.01
C GLU A 208 -38.59 -2.23 9.28
N ASP A 209 -39.45 -1.68 8.42
CA ASP A 209 -39.19 -0.43 7.74
C ASP A 209 -39.08 0.74 8.73
N LEU A 210 -38.01 1.52 8.56
CA LEU A 210 -37.72 2.68 9.37
C LEU A 210 -38.43 3.91 8.80
N SER A 211 -39.19 4.63 9.64
CA SER A 211 -39.80 5.89 9.24
C SER A 211 -38.73 6.97 9.02
N PRO A 212 -38.99 7.98 8.17
CA PRO A 212 -38.07 9.09 7.94
C PRO A 212 -37.59 9.78 9.23
N SER A 213 -38.48 9.93 10.22
CA SER A 213 -38.15 10.50 11.53
C SER A 213 -37.17 9.64 12.34
N LYS A 214 -37.27 8.31 12.23
CA LYS A 214 -36.33 7.40 12.90
C LYS A 214 -34.95 7.45 12.24
N TRP A 215 -34.88 7.52 10.91
CA TRP A 215 -33.60 7.70 10.21
C TRP A 215 -32.90 9.01 10.61
N GLN A 216 -33.63 10.12 10.65
CA GLN A 216 -33.09 11.41 11.09
C GLN A 216 -32.61 11.39 12.55
N ALA A 217 -33.31 10.66 13.42
CA ALA A 217 -32.88 10.45 14.79
C ALA A 217 -31.58 9.66 14.89
N LEU A 218 -31.43 8.57 14.12
CA LEU A 218 -30.20 7.78 14.08
C LEU A 218 -29.02 8.60 13.54
N ILE A 219 -29.21 9.32 12.42
CA ILE A 219 -28.19 10.23 11.89
C ILE A 219 -27.79 11.27 12.94
N SER A 220 -28.76 11.86 13.64
CA SER A 220 -28.48 12.85 14.68
C SER A 220 -27.68 12.25 15.84
N LEU A 221 -27.98 11.02 16.23
CA LEU A 221 -27.24 10.30 17.28
C LEU A 221 -25.79 10.03 16.87
N HIS A 222 -25.57 9.50 15.66
CA HIS A 222 -24.21 9.26 15.15
C HIS A 222 -23.44 10.57 14.95
N ARG A 223 -24.10 11.64 14.49
CA ARG A 223 -23.49 12.97 14.42
C ARG A 223 -22.97 13.43 15.78
N THR A 224 -23.78 13.29 16.84
CA THR A 224 -23.34 13.62 18.20
C THR A 224 -22.13 12.78 18.60
N LEU A 225 -22.12 11.47 18.33
CA LEU A 225 -20.97 10.63 18.62
C LEU A 225 -19.68 11.11 17.92
N LEU A 226 -19.78 11.49 16.64
CA LEU A 226 -18.62 12.01 15.90
C LEU A 226 -18.12 13.35 16.47
N TYR A 227 -19.02 14.22 16.94
CA TYR A 227 -18.63 15.47 17.60
C TYR A 227 -17.95 15.22 18.94
N GLU A 228 -18.47 14.32 19.77
CA GLU A 228 -17.82 13.94 21.04
C GLU A 228 -16.42 13.36 20.81
N HIS A 229 -16.24 12.53 19.78
CA HIS A 229 -14.91 12.06 19.39
C HIS A 229 -13.99 13.20 18.95
N HIS A 230 -14.49 14.11 18.11
CA HIS A 230 -13.71 15.26 17.66
C HIS A 230 -13.26 16.14 18.83
N ASP A 231 -14.16 16.46 19.75
CA ASP A 231 -13.86 17.25 20.93
C ASP A 231 -12.87 16.54 21.85
N PHE A 232 -13.00 15.21 22.00
CA PHE A 232 -12.03 14.40 22.72
C PHE A 232 -10.63 14.51 22.10
N PHE A 233 -10.51 14.44 20.77
CA PHE A 233 -9.22 14.57 20.09
C PHE A 233 -8.64 15.97 20.24
N LEU A 234 -9.43 17.02 20.04
CA LEU A 234 -8.94 18.40 20.22
C LEU A 234 -8.47 18.67 21.65
N ALA A 235 -9.24 18.24 22.65
CA ALA A 235 -8.88 18.44 24.05
C ALA A 235 -7.66 17.60 24.46
N SER A 236 -7.61 16.33 24.07
CA SER A 236 -6.49 15.44 24.43
C SER A 236 -5.19 15.76 23.68
N GLN A 237 -5.28 16.29 22.46
CA GLN A 237 -4.12 16.64 21.62
C GLN A 237 -3.74 18.12 21.69
N HIS A 238 -4.42 18.91 22.53
CA HIS A 238 -4.16 20.34 22.71
C HIS A 238 -2.65 20.62 22.97
N PRO A 239 -2.08 21.75 22.49
CA PRO A 239 -0.66 22.08 22.71
C PRO A 239 -0.23 22.03 24.17
N SER A 240 -1.09 22.50 25.09
CA SER A 240 -0.87 22.46 26.55
C SER A 240 -1.13 21.10 27.22
N ALA A 241 -1.60 20.09 26.48
CA ALA A 241 -1.85 18.76 27.03
C ALA A 241 -0.53 18.04 27.33
N SER A 242 -0.46 17.38 28.50
CA SER A 242 0.71 16.57 28.85
C SER A 242 0.82 15.31 28.00
N PRO A 243 2.01 14.69 27.93
CA PRO A 243 2.20 13.44 27.20
C PRO A 243 1.26 12.31 27.66
N VAL A 244 0.87 12.30 28.94
CA VAL A 244 -0.08 11.32 29.48
C VAL A 244 -1.47 11.52 28.89
N LEU A 245 -1.93 12.77 28.78
CA LEU A 245 -3.23 13.10 28.23
C LEU A 245 -3.28 12.80 26.72
N LYS A 246 -2.22 13.15 25.98
CA LYS A 246 -2.10 12.86 24.54
C LYS A 246 -2.16 11.36 24.22
N ARG A 247 -1.58 10.51 25.08
CA ARG A 247 -1.61 9.04 24.93
C ARG A 247 -2.97 8.40 25.22
N LEU A 248 -3.96 9.14 25.74
CA LEU A 248 -5.27 8.56 26.02
C LEU A 248 -6.02 8.13 24.75
N ALA A 249 -5.82 8.86 23.65
CA ALA A 249 -6.41 8.51 22.37
C ALA A 249 -6.00 7.10 21.91
N ASP A 250 -4.70 6.78 22.00
CA ASP A 250 -4.19 5.43 21.74
C ASP A 250 -4.66 4.42 22.79
N LYS A 251 -4.53 4.78 24.08
CA LYS A 251 -4.85 3.89 25.20
C LYS A 251 -6.30 3.41 25.15
N TYR A 252 -7.22 4.27 24.72
CA TYR A 252 -8.64 3.94 24.60
C TYR A 252 -9.06 3.54 23.18
N ALA A 253 -8.10 3.41 22.25
CA ALA A 253 -8.34 3.10 20.84
C ALA A 253 -9.39 4.01 20.20
N MET A 254 -9.33 5.32 20.49
CA MET A 254 -10.33 6.30 20.06
C MET A 254 -10.53 6.33 18.54
N PRO A 255 -9.47 6.29 17.68
CA PRO A 255 -9.68 6.27 16.24
C PRO A 255 -10.44 5.02 15.77
N ALA A 256 -10.06 3.84 16.27
CA ALA A 256 -10.70 2.58 15.91
C ALA A 256 -12.16 2.52 16.39
N ARG A 257 -12.45 3.03 17.59
CA ARG A 257 -13.82 3.12 18.12
C ARG A 257 -14.70 4.08 17.33
N MET A 258 -14.16 5.26 17.00
CA MET A 258 -14.86 6.25 16.17
C MET A 258 -15.22 5.66 14.81
N TRP A 259 -14.28 4.99 14.16
CA TRP A 259 -14.55 4.30 12.90
C TRP A 259 -15.60 3.20 13.08
N ARG A 260 -15.38 2.25 14.00
CA ARG A 260 -16.23 1.07 14.16
C ARG A 260 -17.67 1.42 14.58
N TYR A 261 -17.83 2.22 15.62
CA TYR A 261 -19.12 2.50 16.26
C TYR A 261 -19.72 3.84 15.84
N GLY A 262 -18.89 4.80 15.42
CA GLY A 262 -19.36 6.09 14.91
C GLY A 262 -19.76 6.05 13.45
N ILE A 263 -19.02 5.33 12.60
CA ILE A 263 -19.14 5.42 11.14
C ILE A 263 -19.56 4.08 10.51
N HIS A 264 -18.72 3.06 10.61
CA HIS A 264 -18.83 1.82 9.85
C HIS A 264 -20.09 1.03 10.17
N SER A 265 -20.40 0.78 11.45
CA SER A 265 -21.63 0.06 11.85
C SER A 265 -22.91 0.68 11.30
N PHE A 266 -23.01 2.02 11.36
CA PHE A 266 -24.16 2.72 10.83
C PHE A 266 -24.19 2.74 9.29
N LEU A 267 -23.04 2.88 8.63
CA LEU A 267 -22.96 2.72 7.17
C LEU A 267 -23.41 1.33 6.73
N GLU A 268 -23.07 0.28 7.47
CA GLU A 268 -23.51 -1.08 7.18
C GLU A 268 -25.03 -1.25 7.39
N LEU A 269 -25.60 -0.68 8.46
CA LEU A 269 -27.05 -0.64 8.66
C LEU A 269 -27.75 0.06 7.49
N LEU A 270 -27.26 1.23 7.08
CA LEU A 270 -27.78 1.96 5.94
C LEU A 270 -27.66 1.13 4.65
N ARG A 271 -26.49 0.55 4.37
CA ARG A 271 -26.23 -0.27 3.18
C ARG A 271 -27.17 -1.48 3.07
N GLN A 272 -27.46 -2.14 4.20
CA GLN A 272 -28.37 -3.29 4.25
C GLN A 272 -29.83 -2.92 3.91
N ARG A 273 -30.21 -1.64 4.07
CA ARG A 273 -31.57 -1.12 3.81
C ARG A 273 -31.67 -0.34 2.49
N LEU A 274 -30.75 -0.57 1.55
CA LEU A 274 -30.85 -0.02 0.20
C LEU A 274 -31.92 -0.77 -0.62
N PRO A 275 -32.69 -0.07 -1.47
CA PRO A 275 -32.49 1.33 -1.89
C PRO A 275 -33.16 2.39 -1.00
N GLU A 276 -34.00 2.01 -0.04
CA GLU A 276 -34.83 2.96 0.75
C GLU A 276 -33.99 3.92 1.60
N SER A 277 -32.80 3.50 2.01
CA SER A 277 -31.87 4.29 2.84
C SER A 277 -30.95 5.24 2.06
N LEU A 278 -31.03 5.27 0.72
CA LEU A 278 -30.02 5.90 -0.15
C LEU A 278 -29.70 7.35 0.24
N ASP A 279 -30.71 8.22 0.31
CA ASP A 279 -30.53 9.64 0.63
C ASP A 279 -29.91 9.85 2.03
N TYR A 280 -30.30 9.00 2.99
CA TYR A 280 -29.76 9.01 4.35
C TYR A 280 -28.29 8.58 4.37
N MET A 281 -27.95 7.56 3.57
CA MET A 281 -26.57 7.09 3.42
C MET A 281 -25.67 8.16 2.80
N LEU A 282 -26.12 8.81 1.73
CA LEU A 282 -25.37 9.90 1.09
C LEU A 282 -25.16 11.09 2.05
N ASN A 283 -26.20 11.47 2.80
CA ASN A 283 -26.10 12.52 3.81
C ASN A 283 -25.08 12.14 4.91
N PHE A 284 -25.16 10.92 5.44
CA PHE A 284 -24.26 10.47 6.47
C PHE A 284 -22.80 10.35 5.99
N ILE A 285 -22.56 9.89 4.77
CA ILE A 285 -21.21 9.88 4.16
C ILE A 285 -20.64 11.30 4.10
N ASN A 286 -21.41 12.29 3.64
CA ASN A 286 -20.94 13.68 3.57
C ASN A 286 -20.60 14.25 4.95
N LEU A 287 -21.42 13.94 5.97
CA LEU A 287 -21.15 14.32 7.35
C LEU A 287 -19.85 13.68 7.86
N ALA A 288 -19.71 12.36 7.73
CA ALA A 288 -18.54 11.63 8.18
C ALA A 288 -17.26 12.10 7.46
N TYR A 289 -17.33 12.32 6.15
CA TYR A 289 -16.21 12.81 5.34
C TYR A 289 -15.76 14.21 5.79
N SER A 290 -16.70 15.11 6.07
CA SER A 290 -16.41 16.44 6.61
C SER A 290 -15.72 16.34 7.98
N MET A 291 -16.21 15.47 8.87
CA MET A 291 -15.58 15.25 10.18
C MET A 291 -14.17 14.67 10.07
N MET A 292 -13.93 13.71 9.17
CA MET A 292 -12.60 13.15 8.95
C MET A 292 -11.62 14.18 8.37
N THR A 293 -12.10 15.05 7.48
CA THR A 293 -11.28 16.13 6.91
C THR A 293 -10.88 17.14 7.99
N LEU A 294 -11.83 17.54 8.86
CA LEU A 294 -11.54 18.41 10.00
C LEU A 294 -10.50 17.79 10.95
N LEU A 295 -10.60 16.49 11.25
CA LEU A 295 -9.61 15.79 12.08
C LEU A 295 -8.25 15.67 11.41
N LEU A 296 -8.22 15.48 10.09
CA LEU A 296 -6.98 15.46 9.32
C LEU A 296 -6.23 16.79 9.42
N GLU A 297 -6.95 17.91 9.39
CA GLU A 297 -6.38 19.26 9.50
C GLU A 297 -6.00 19.64 10.93
N SER A 298 -6.82 19.26 11.91
CA SER A 298 -6.67 19.70 13.31
C SER A 298 -5.85 18.75 14.18
N VAL A 299 -5.77 17.46 13.85
CA VAL A 299 -5.15 16.42 14.68
C VAL A 299 -4.27 15.50 13.84
N SER A 300 -3.04 15.96 13.57
CA SER A 300 -2.08 15.25 12.69
C SER A 300 -1.51 13.95 13.28
N SER A 301 -1.60 13.73 14.60
CA SER A 301 -1.06 12.54 15.28
C SER A 301 -1.60 11.21 14.73
N PHE A 302 -2.80 11.22 14.13
CA PHE A 302 -3.48 10.05 13.57
C PHE A 302 -3.70 10.17 12.06
N ARG A 303 -2.85 10.95 11.36
CA ARG A 303 -2.99 11.26 9.93
C ARG A 303 -3.23 10.02 9.06
N GLU A 304 -2.47 8.94 9.28
CA GLU A 304 -2.62 7.70 8.51
C GLU A 304 -4.02 7.10 8.65
N THR A 305 -4.56 7.06 9.88
CA THR A 305 -5.93 6.59 10.13
C THR A 305 -6.97 7.49 9.45
N TRP A 306 -6.84 8.81 9.54
CA TRP A 306 -7.80 9.72 8.91
C TRP A 306 -7.79 9.62 7.39
N VAL A 307 -6.61 9.50 6.78
CA VAL A 307 -6.46 9.30 5.34
C VAL A 307 -7.10 7.99 4.89
N GLU A 308 -6.89 6.89 5.63
CA GLU A 308 -7.53 5.61 5.33
C GLU A 308 -9.08 5.71 5.43
N CYS A 309 -9.60 6.33 6.49
CA CYS A 309 -11.04 6.56 6.66
C CYS A 309 -11.64 7.40 5.51
N LEU A 310 -10.92 8.41 5.02
CA LEU A 310 -11.36 9.23 3.88
C LEU A 310 -11.39 8.42 2.58
N GLY A 311 -10.38 7.56 2.36
CA GLY A 311 -10.37 6.60 1.26
C GLY A 311 -11.55 5.64 1.31
N ASP A 312 -11.84 5.09 2.49
CA ASP A 312 -12.97 4.17 2.72
C ASP A 312 -14.33 4.86 2.50
N LEU A 313 -14.52 6.07 3.03
CA LEU A 313 -15.76 6.84 2.83
C LEU A 313 -16.00 7.17 1.34
N ALA A 314 -14.95 7.56 0.63
CA ALA A 314 -15.02 7.77 -0.82
C ALA A 314 -15.36 6.46 -1.55
N ARG A 315 -14.83 5.32 -1.10
CA ARG A 315 -15.15 3.99 -1.64
C ARG A 315 -16.60 3.61 -1.41
N TYR A 316 -17.17 3.89 -0.23
CA TYR A 316 -18.61 3.72 0.03
C TYR A 316 -19.44 4.59 -0.91
N ARG A 317 -19.06 5.85 -1.10
CA ARG A 317 -19.76 6.78 -2.00
C ARG A 317 -19.73 6.33 -3.46
N MET A 318 -18.59 5.81 -3.91
CA MET A 318 -18.43 5.18 -5.22
C MET A 318 -19.31 3.94 -5.36
N ALA A 319 -19.34 3.07 -4.35
CA ALA A 319 -20.05 1.79 -4.42
C ALA A 319 -21.57 1.93 -4.47
N VAL A 320 -22.11 2.98 -3.82
CA VAL A 320 -23.54 3.29 -3.77
C VAL A 320 -24.04 3.97 -5.05
N GLU A 321 -23.16 4.60 -5.83
CA GLU A 321 -23.52 5.20 -7.11
C GLU A 321 -23.67 4.12 -8.21
N GLU A 322 -24.92 3.86 -8.59
CA GLU A 322 -25.29 2.88 -9.63
C GLU A 322 -25.64 3.53 -10.97
N SER A 323 -26.01 4.83 -10.98
CA SER A 323 -26.65 5.47 -12.13
C SER A 323 -25.71 6.39 -12.91
N ASP A 324 -24.95 7.23 -12.22
CA ASP A 324 -24.00 8.16 -12.84
C ASP A 324 -22.58 7.58 -12.80
N MET A 325 -22.19 6.94 -13.90
CA MET A 325 -20.86 6.35 -14.07
C MET A 325 -19.74 7.39 -13.97
N ARG A 326 -20.00 8.68 -14.25
CA ARG A 326 -18.99 9.73 -14.09
C ARG A 326 -18.77 10.07 -12.63
N ASP A 327 -19.85 10.21 -11.86
CA ASP A 327 -19.76 10.46 -10.42
C ASP A 327 -19.08 9.26 -9.72
N ARG A 328 -19.41 8.03 -10.14
CA ARG A 328 -18.71 6.83 -9.70
C ARG A 328 -17.21 6.89 -9.96
N GLU A 329 -16.78 7.30 -11.15
CA GLU A 329 -15.35 7.44 -11.48
C GLU A 329 -14.68 8.57 -10.68
N VAL A 330 -15.38 9.69 -10.43
CA VAL A 330 -14.88 10.78 -9.57
C VAL A 330 -14.60 10.24 -8.17
N TRP A 331 -15.54 9.52 -7.56
CA TRP A 331 -15.35 8.96 -6.21
C TRP A 331 -14.32 7.82 -6.17
N ALA A 332 -14.17 7.05 -7.25
CA ALA A 332 -13.07 6.12 -7.41
C ALA A 332 -11.72 6.85 -7.40
N GLY A 333 -11.62 7.98 -8.11
CA GLY A 333 -10.46 8.88 -8.09
C GLY A 333 -10.16 9.45 -6.71
N VAL A 334 -11.17 9.96 -6.00
CA VAL A 334 -11.00 10.48 -4.62
C VAL A 334 -10.52 9.39 -3.67
N SER A 335 -11.08 8.18 -3.77
CA SER A 335 -10.64 7.04 -2.95
C SER A 335 -9.18 6.65 -3.27
N ARG A 336 -8.82 6.61 -4.55
CA ARG A 336 -7.46 6.32 -5.02
C ARG A 336 -6.45 7.36 -4.54
N TYR A 337 -6.80 8.65 -4.61
CA TYR A 337 -5.98 9.75 -4.10
C TYR A 337 -5.60 9.52 -2.63
N TRP A 338 -6.58 9.26 -1.76
CA TRP A 338 -6.31 9.06 -0.34
C TRP A 338 -5.45 7.82 -0.06
N TYR A 339 -5.73 6.69 -0.70
CA TYR A 339 -4.88 5.51 -0.53
C TYR A 339 -3.47 5.70 -1.10
N ASN A 340 -3.30 6.46 -2.19
CA ASN A 340 -1.98 6.81 -2.71
C ASN A 340 -1.21 7.73 -1.73
N GLN A 341 -1.87 8.71 -1.12
CA GLN A 341 -1.29 9.54 -0.05
C GLN A 341 -0.82 8.72 1.15
N TYR A 342 -1.56 7.67 1.51
CA TYR A 342 -1.12 6.72 2.53
C TYR A 342 0.08 5.91 2.01
N ALA A 343 -0.03 5.29 0.84
CA ALA A 343 1.01 4.45 0.26
C ALA A 343 2.33 5.21 0.02
N ASP A 344 2.28 6.52 -0.21
CA ASP A 344 3.45 7.40 -0.31
C ASP A 344 4.25 7.48 0.99
N ARG A 345 3.58 7.42 2.15
CA ARG A 345 4.20 7.51 3.48
C ARG A 345 4.54 6.15 4.07
N SER A 346 3.69 5.18 3.79
CA SER A 346 3.77 3.82 4.33
C SER A 346 3.75 2.79 3.19
N PRO A 347 4.71 2.81 2.25
CA PRO A 347 4.68 1.96 1.05
C PRO A 347 4.74 0.47 1.36
N GLY A 348 5.24 0.10 2.54
CA GLY A 348 5.32 -1.28 3.02
C GLY A 348 3.99 -1.89 3.49
N ASN A 349 2.89 -1.13 3.58
CA ASN A 349 1.61 -1.62 4.12
C ASN A 349 0.77 -2.34 3.05
N GLY A 350 0.61 -3.66 3.18
CA GLY A 350 -0.10 -4.49 2.20
C GLY A 350 -1.60 -4.25 2.15
N ARG A 351 -2.21 -3.80 3.26
CA ARG A 351 -3.64 -3.50 3.34
C ARG A 351 -4.02 -2.38 2.38
N ILE A 352 -3.19 -1.33 2.33
CA ILE A 352 -3.41 -0.19 1.43
C ILE A 352 -3.19 -0.59 -0.03
N GLN A 353 -2.21 -1.45 -0.32
CA GLN A 353 -2.03 -2.01 -1.66
C GLN A 353 -3.26 -2.83 -2.09
N HIS A 354 -3.85 -3.60 -1.17
CA HIS A 354 -5.10 -4.33 -1.44
C HIS A 354 -6.27 -3.38 -1.79
N HIS A 355 -6.43 -2.27 -1.06
CA HIS A 355 -7.45 -1.28 -1.39
C HIS A 355 -7.24 -0.67 -2.79
N LEU A 356 -5.99 -0.34 -3.15
CA LEU A 356 -5.65 0.10 -4.51
C LEU A 356 -5.97 -0.97 -5.57
N ALA A 357 -5.82 -2.26 -5.25
CA ALA A 357 -6.23 -3.35 -6.14
C ALA A 357 -7.74 -3.30 -6.42
N VAL A 358 -8.57 -3.10 -5.41
CA VAL A 358 -10.04 -3.00 -5.59
C VAL A 358 -10.42 -1.84 -6.53
N LEU A 359 -9.68 -0.72 -6.45
CA LEU A 359 -9.90 0.49 -7.25
C LEU A 359 -9.25 0.47 -8.65
N ALA A 360 -8.42 -0.52 -8.96
CA ALA A 360 -7.75 -0.64 -10.25
C ALA A 360 -8.69 -1.17 -11.37
N ARG A 361 -9.97 -1.42 -11.08
CA ARG A 361 -10.95 -1.82 -12.10
C ARG A 361 -11.18 -0.71 -13.13
N PRO A 362 -11.30 -1.02 -14.43
CA PRO A 362 -11.35 -2.37 -15.03
C PRO A 362 -9.97 -2.96 -15.42
N ASP A 363 -8.84 -2.33 -15.08
CA ASP A 363 -7.50 -2.82 -15.41
C ASP A 363 -7.14 -4.07 -14.58
N VAL A 364 -7.27 -5.25 -15.20
CA VAL A 364 -7.01 -6.54 -14.53
C VAL A 364 -5.52 -6.80 -14.30
N LEU A 365 -4.62 -6.19 -15.08
CA LEU A 365 -3.17 -6.32 -14.87
C LEU A 365 -2.76 -5.52 -13.65
N GLN A 366 -3.25 -4.28 -13.54
CA GLN A 366 -2.98 -3.43 -12.37
C GLN A 366 -3.66 -4.00 -11.11
N GLN A 367 -4.86 -4.57 -11.21
CA GLN A 367 -5.47 -5.34 -10.11
C GLN A 367 -4.57 -6.49 -9.64
N LEU A 368 -4.09 -7.33 -10.57
CA LEU A 368 -3.19 -8.44 -10.22
C LEU A 368 -1.90 -7.92 -9.56
N PHE A 369 -1.33 -6.85 -10.08
CA PHE A 369 -0.16 -6.21 -9.50
C PHE A 369 -0.39 -5.77 -8.06
N TYR A 370 -1.44 -5.01 -7.78
CA TYR A 370 -1.69 -4.52 -6.41
C TYR A 370 -2.04 -5.66 -5.44
N TYR A 371 -2.82 -6.67 -5.87
CA TYR A 371 -3.09 -7.83 -5.03
C TYR A 371 -1.83 -8.64 -4.73
N THR A 372 -0.99 -8.89 -5.73
CA THR A 372 0.27 -9.61 -5.50
C THR A 372 1.24 -8.79 -4.64
N LYS A 373 1.34 -7.47 -4.87
CA LYS A 373 2.14 -6.55 -4.04
C LYS A 373 1.65 -6.54 -2.59
N ALA A 374 0.34 -6.55 -2.35
CA ALA A 374 -0.23 -6.67 -1.00
C ALA A 374 0.26 -7.92 -0.25
N LEU A 375 0.56 -9.00 -0.96
CA LEU A 375 1.05 -10.27 -0.40
C LEU A 375 2.57 -10.31 -0.19
N VAL A 376 3.35 -9.51 -0.92
CA VAL A 376 4.84 -9.58 -0.90
C VAL A 376 5.52 -8.27 -0.51
N THR A 377 4.78 -7.39 0.17
CA THR A 377 5.31 -6.17 0.78
C THR A 377 5.92 -6.43 2.16
N VAL A 378 6.62 -5.45 2.74
CA VAL A 378 7.25 -5.56 4.07
C VAL A 378 6.27 -5.94 5.19
N ARG A 379 5.02 -5.44 5.14
CA ARG A 379 3.91 -5.83 6.01
C ARG A 379 2.80 -6.46 5.17
N PRO A 380 2.87 -7.78 4.86
CA PRO A 380 1.90 -8.44 3.99
C PRO A 380 0.46 -8.36 4.52
N PHE A 381 -0.52 -8.40 3.62
CA PHE A 381 -1.94 -8.51 3.93
C PHE A 381 -2.53 -9.82 3.41
N PRO A 382 -2.56 -10.89 4.23
CA PRO A 382 -2.96 -12.23 3.79
C PRO A 382 -4.37 -12.33 3.20
N ASN A 383 -5.31 -11.48 3.63
CA ASN A 383 -6.69 -11.48 3.12
C ASN A 383 -6.77 -11.16 1.61
N ALA A 384 -5.72 -10.53 1.04
CA ALA A 384 -5.62 -10.36 -0.40
C ALA A 384 -5.66 -11.69 -1.19
N ARG A 385 -5.31 -12.82 -0.55
CA ARG A 385 -5.43 -14.16 -1.14
C ARG A 385 -6.87 -14.55 -1.48
N GLU A 386 -7.85 -14.08 -0.73
CA GLU A 386 -9.27 -14.37 -1.00
C GLU A 386 -9.79 -13.51 -2.15
N SER A 387 -9.37 -12.24 -2.19
CA SER A 387 -9.78 -11.28 -3.22
C SER A 387 -9.19 -11.61 -4.60
N ILE A 388 -7.90 -11.97 -4.66
CA ILE A 388 -7.18 -12.23 -5.92
C ILE A 388 -7.76 -13.42 -6.70
N VAL A 389 -8.34 -14.41 -6.04
CA VAL A 389 -8.93 -15.59 -6.69
C VAL A 389 -10.05 -15.20 -7.65
N LEU A 390 -10.77 -14.11 -7.37
CA LEU A 390 -11.83 -13.60 -8.26
C LEU A 390 -11.29 -13.15 -9.63
N LEU A 391 -10.00 -12.82 -9.75
CA LEU A 391 -9.36 -12.50 -11.04
C LEU A 391 -9.08 -13.73 -11.89
N PHE A 392 -8.92 -14.91 -11.27
CA PHE A 392 -8.49 -16.12 -11.95
C PHE A 392 -9.66 -16.94 -12.52
N ASN A 393 -10.89 -16.61 -12.15
CA ASN A 393 -12.10 -17.25 -12.68
C ASN A 393 -12.35 -16.81 -14.13
N THR A 394 -11.74 -17.54 -15.07
CA THR A 394 -12.07 -17.45 -16.49
C THR A 394 -12.80 -18.72 -16.89
N ASP A 395 -14.09 -18.62 -17.23
CA ASP A 395 -14.97 -19.73 -17.63
C ASP A 395 -14.57 -20.44 -18.95
N GLY A 396 -13.38 -20.15 -19.47
CA GLY A 396 -12.90 -20.64 -20.77
C GLY A 396 -11.94 -21.82 -20.64
N LYS A 397 -12.32 -22.97 -21.21
CA LYS A 397 -11.37 -24.08 -21.47
C LYS A 397 -10.32 -23.74 -22.54
N ALA A 398 -10.50 -22.66 -23.29
CA ALA A 398 -9.63 -22.26 -24.39
C ALA A 398 -8.47 -21.39 -23.92
N LEU A 399 -7.30 -21.56 -24.53
CA LEU A 399 -6.13 -20.73 -24.25
C LEU A 399 -6.40 -19.27 -24.66
N PRO A 400 -6.06 -18.29 -23.81
CA PRO A 400 -6.25 -16.88 -24.15
C PRO A 400 -5.42 -16.45 -25.37
N GLN A 401 -5.98 -15.53 -26.16
CA GLN A 401 -5.39 -15.06 -27.43
C GLN A 401 -4.71 -13.68 -27.34
N THR A 402 -4.82 -13.04 -26.18
CA THR A 402 -4.29 -11.71 -25.87
C THR A 402 -3.38 -11.77 -24.65
N MET A 403 -2.32 -10.96 -24.63
CA MET A 403 -1.24 -11.03 -23.64
C MET A 403 -1.75 -10.96 -22.19
N VAL A 404 -2.55 -9.95 -21.83
CA VAL A 404 -3.00 -9.76 -20.43
C VAL A 404 -3.81 -10.95 -19.91
N PRO A 405 -4.90 -11.41 -20.57
CA PRO A 405 -5.58 -12.64 -20.18
C PRO A 405 -4.71 -13.90 -20.09
N ALA A 406 -3.72 -14.06 -20.99
CA ALA A 406 -2.77 -15.18 -20.91
C ALA A 406 -1.86 -15.07 -19.68
N PHE A 407 -1.45 -13.85 -19.32
CA PHE A 407 -0.70 -13.56 -18.10
C PHE A 407 -1.52 -13.87 -16.84
N ILE A 408 -2.77 -13.38 -16.77
CA ILE A 408 -3.69 -13.66 -15.66
C ILE A 408 -3.93 -15.17 -15.50
N ALA A 409 -4.16 -15.89 -16.60
CA ALA A 409 -4.34 -17.35 -16.58
C ALA A 409 -3.09 -18.08 -16.08
N THR A 410 -1.90 -17.64 -16.50
CA THR A 410 -0.62 -18.23 -16.05
C THR A 410 -0.43 -18.04 -14.55
N HIS A 411 -0.67 -16.82 -14.03
CA HIS A 411 -0.62 -16.53 -12.59
C HIS A 411 -1.71 -17.27 -11.82
N GLY A 412 -2.90 -17.44 -12.38
CA GLY A 412 -3.98 -18.23 -11.77
C GLY A 412 -3.59 -19.69 -11.56
N ILE A 413 -2.94 -20.32 -12.56
CA ILE A 413 -2.42 -21.68 -12.43
C ILE A 413 -1.32 -21.77 -11.38
N LEU A 414 -0.37 -20.82 -11.35
CA LEU A 414 0.67 -20.78 -10.32
C LEU A 414 0.08 -20.62 -8.92
N PHE A 415 -0.81 -19.64 -8.75
CA PHE A 415 -1.41 -19.29 -7.47
C PHE A 415 -2.27 -20.41 -6.90
N THR A 416 -3.05 -21.09 -7.75
CA THR A 416 -3.88 -22.25 -7.36
C THR A 416 -3.13 -23.58 -7.34
N ARG A 417 -1.81 -23.56 -7.61
CA ARG A 417 -0.92 -24.74 -7.63
C ARG A 417 -1.37 -25.82 -8.63
N GLY A 418 -1.82 -25.39 -9.80
CA GLY A 418 -2.27 -26.27 -10.88
C GLY A 418 -1.17 -27.20 -11.44
N ALA A 419 -1.56 -28.07 -12.37
CA ALA A 419 -0.66 -29.09 -12.92
C ALA A 419 0.49 -28.47 -13.74
N ASN A 420 1.68 -29.07 -13.67
CA ASN A 420 2.87 -28.55 -14.36
C ASN A 420 2.65 -28.35 -15.88
N GLY A 421 2.03 -29.33 -16.55
CA GLY A 421 1.74 -29.21 -17.99
C GLY A 421 0.81 -28.05 -18.35
N GLN A 422 -0.14 -27.70 -17.47
CA GLN A 422 -1.02 -26.54 -17.66
C GLN A 422 -0.23 -25.24 -17.52
N PHE A 423 0.61 -25.15 -16.48
CA PHE A 423 1.49 -23.99 -16.29
C PHE A 423 2.38 -23.76 -17.52
N ILE A 424 3.06 -24.81 -17.99
CA ILE A 424 3.95 -24.73 -19.16
C ILE A 424 3.20 -24.23 -20.40
N THR A 425 1.99 -24.76 -20.63
CA THR A 425 1.17 -24.37 -21.78
C THR A 425 0.77 -22.89 -21.69
N CYS A 426 0.27 -22.44 -20.53
CA CYS A 426 -0.13 -21.05 -20.33
C CYS A 426 1.07 -20.09 -20.38
N ALA A 427 2.19 -20.44 -19.75
CA ALA A 427 3.41 -19.63 -19.75
C ALA A 427 3.98 -19.46 -21.17
N ASN A 428 4.05 -20.54 -21.95
CA ASN A 428 4.50 -20.46 -23.35
C ASN A 428 3.58 -19.60 -24.21
N GLN A 429 2.26 -19.73 -24.02
CA GLN A 429 1.27 -18.89 -24.70
C GLN A 429 1.47 -17.41 -24.34
N PHE A 430 1.58 -17.09 -23.05
CA PHE A 430 1.86 -15.72 -22.59
C PHE A 430 3.16 -15.17 -23.17
N LEU A 431 4.28 -15.90 -23.08
CA LEU A 431 5.58 -15.44 -23.57
C LEU A 431 5.58 -15.24 -25.10
N SER A 432 4.86 -16.09 -25.85
CA SER A 432 4.67 -15.91 -27.29
C SER A 432 3.89 -14.63 -27.61
N LEU A 433 2.79 -14.38 -26.91
CA LEU A 433 1.98 -13.18 -27.06
C LEU A 433 2.75 -11.92 -26.65
N LEU A 434 3.52 -11.98 -25.56
CA LEU A 434 4.39 -10.90 -25.12
C LEU A 434 5.42 -10.55 -26.20
N ARG A 435 6.15 -11.52 -26.76
CA ARG A 435 7.10 -11.28 -27.86
C ARG A 435 6.45 -10.59 -29.06
N ARG A 436 5.21 -10.95 -29.39
CA ARG A 436 4.47 -10.37 -30.50
C ARG A 436 4.01 -8.93 -30.21
N ASP A 437 3.52 -8.69 -29.01
CA ASP A 437 2.79 -7.48 -28.65
C ASP A 437 3.60 -6.51 -27.75
N ILE A 438 4.88 -6.78 -27.50
CA ILE A 438 5.76 -6.01 -26.59
C ILE A 438 5.80 -4.51 -26.93
N ASN A 439 5.91 -4.14 -28.21
CA ASN A 439 5.91 -2.74 -28.67
C ASN A 439 4.54 -2.04 -28.49
N ARG A 440 3.53 -2.75 -27.96
CA ARG A 440 2.16 -2.27 -27.71
C ARG A 440 1.75 -2.33 -26.24
N LEU A 441 2.64 -2.74 -25.32
CA LEU A 441 2.35 -2.85 -23.88
C LEU A 441 1.79 -1.54 -23.32
N ASP A 442 2.52 -0.45 -23.51
CA ASP A 442 2.10 0.92 -23.27
C ASP A 442 3.22 1.87 -23.72
N ARG A 443 2.92 3.17 -23.85
CA ARG A 443 3.92 4.17 -24.26
C ARG A 443 4.91 4.54 -23.16
N GLN A 444 4.63 4.16 -21.90
CA GLN A 444 5.37 4.58 -20.70
C GLN A 444 6.13 3.42 -20.02
N GLY A 445 5.96 2.17 -20.47
CA GLY A 445 6.64 1.00 -19.91
C GLY A 445 6.07 0.48 -18.58
N GLN A 446 4.98 1.07 -18.05
CA GLN A 446 4.41 0.74 -16.74
C GLN A 446 3.83 -0.68 -16.69
N GLN A 447 3.14 -1.11 -17.74
CA GLN A 447 2.60 -2.48 -17.80
C GLN A 447 3.71 -3.53 -17.67
N GLY A 448 4.88 -3.29 -18.27
CA GLY A 448 6.01 -4.20 -18.14
C GLY A 448 6.56 -4.25 -16.70
N VAL A 449 6.57 -3.12 -15.98
CA VAL A 449 6.93 -3.08 -14.56
C VAL A 449 5.94 -3.89 -13.71
N TYR A 450 4.63 -3.77 -13.97
CA TYR A 450 3.60 -4.57 -13.30
C TYR A 450 3.78 -6.07 -13.55
N ILE A 451 4.02 -6.45 -14.81
CA ILE A 451 4.31 -7.84 -15.19
C ILE A 451 5.52 -8.38 -14.41
N MET A 452 6.63 -7.65 -14.38
CA MET A 452 7.83 -8.07 -13.68
C MET A 452 7.61 -8.18 -12.16
N CYS A 453 6.93 -7.21 -11.54
CA CYS A 453 6.61 -7.27 -10.11
C CYS A 453 5.70 -8.46 -9.76
N CYS A 454 4.68 -8.75 -10.58
CA CYS A 454 3.83 -9.93 -10.38
C CYS A 454 4.67 -11.22 -10.46
N ASN A 455 5.59 -11.31 -11.43
CA ASN A 455 6.47 -12.46 -11.57
C ASN A 455 7.41 -12.62 -10.36
N PHE A 456 7.92 -11.53 -9.79
CA PHE A 456 8.69 -11.59 -8.55
C PHE A 456 7.84 -12.01 -7.36
N ALA A 457 6.58 -11.57 -7.28
CA ALA A 457 5.66 -12.06 -6.26
C ALA A 457 5.42 -13.57 -6.38
N ALA A 458 5.32 -14.11 -7.60
CA ALA A 458 5.20 -15.54 -7.85
C ALA A 458 6.46 -16.32 -7.45
N LEU A 459 7.64 -15.79 -7.79
CA LEU A 459 8.95 -16.32 -7.38
C LEU A 459 9.05 -16.41 -5.85
N LEU A 460 8.54 -15.38 -5.15
CA LEU A 460 8.48 -15.32 -3.69
C LEU A 460 7.26 -16.05 -3.10
N GLY A 461 6.55 -16.85 -3.89
CA GLY A 461 5.45 -17.70 -3.41
C GLY A 461 4.17 -16.97 -3.00
N TYR A 462 3.96 -15.73 -3.45
CA TYR A 462 2.77 -14.92 -3.14
C TYR A 462 2.51 -14.77 -1.63
N GLY A 463 3.57 -14.55 -0.83
CA GLY A 463 3.46 -14.38 0.62
C GLY A 463 3.10 -15.66 1.38
N ASP A 464 3.30 -16.83 0.77
CA ASP A 464 3.18 -18.11 1.46
C ASP A 464 4.26 -18.22 2.55
N THR A 465 3.88 -18.63 3.76
CA THR A 465 4.79 -18.76 4.90
C THR A 465 5.83 -19.85 4.70
N ASP A 466 5.55 -20.82 3.82
CA ASP A 466 6.46 -21.93 3.50
C ASP A 466 7.39 -21.59 2.32
N ALA A 467 7.31 -20.38 1.74
CA ALA A 467 8.13 -19.97 0.61
C ALA A 467 9.58 -19.67 1.04
N ILE A 468 10.47 -20.64 0.80
CA ILE A 468 11.89 -20.58 1.22
C ILE A 468 12.59 -19.31 0.72
N LEU A 469 12.40 -18.94 -0.55
CA LEU A 469 13.03 -17.75 -1.13
C LEU A 469 12.52 -16.44 -0.49
N ALA A 470 11.26 -16.40 -0.06
CA ALA A 470 10.71 -15.22 0.61
C ALA A 470 11.33 -14.99 1.99
N MET A 471 11.70 -16.07 2.69
CA MET A 471 12.31 -15.98 4.02
C MET A 471 13.63 -15.20 3.99
N ASP A 472 14.43 -15.31 2.92
CA ASP A 472 15.68 -14.58 2.74
C ASP A 472 15.48 -13.06 2.64
N PHE A 473 14.27 -12.59 2.29
CA PHE A 473 13.91 -11.17 2.21
C PHE A 473 13.12 -10.66 3.42
N SER A 474 13.00 -11.45 4.48
CA SER A 474 12.36 -11.01 5.72
C SER A 474 13.09 -9.78 6.30
N PRO A 475 12.38 -8.78 6.84
CA PRO A 475 13.01 -7.61 7.45
C PRO A 475 13.96 -8.02 8.58
N LYS A 476 15.17 -7.45 8.59
CA LYS A 476 16.15 -7.63 9.66
C LYS A 476 16.45 -6.27 10.30
N GLU A 477 16.36 -6.20 11.62
CA GLU A 477 16.66 -4.96 12.35
C GLU A 477 18.12 -4.53 12.13
N GLY A 478 18.32 -3.27 11.77
CA GLY A 478 19.65 -2.67 11.60
C GLY A 478 20.41 -3.11 10.33
N GLU A 479 19.80 -3.91 9.46
CA GLU A 479 20.45 -4.34 8.22
C GLU A 479 20.62 -3.15 7.25
N ASN A 480 21.83 -3.02 6.72
CA ASN A 480 22.17 -2.01 5.72
C ASN A 480 22.81 -2.65 4.49
N VAL A 481 22.86 -1.88 3.40
CA VAL A 481 23.37 -2.35 2.11
C VAL A 481 24.86 -2.70 2.15
N ALA A 482 25.67 -2.01 2.96
CA ALA A 482 27.11 -2.24 3.03
C ALA A 482 27.44 -3.60 3.67
N ASP A 483 26.75 -3.95 4.76
CA ASP A 483 26.91 -5.25 5.43
C ASP A 483 26.44 -6.40 4.53
N ALA A 484 25.26 -6.24 3.91
CA ALA A 484 24.74 -7.24 2.98
C ALA A 484 25.66 -7.42 1.75
N TYR A 485 26.24 -6.32 1.27
CA TYR A 485 27.22 -6.33 0.18
C TYR A 485 28.50 -7.06 0.59
N PHE A 486 29.03 -6.81 1.79
CA PHE A 486 30.19 -7.52 2.32
C PHE A 486 29.94 -9.04 2.38
N VAL A 487 28.79 -9.46 2.94
CA VAL A 487 28.40 -10.88 3.02
C VAL A 487 28.31 -11.52 1.63
N ALA A 488 27.75 -10.81 0.65
CA ALA A 488 27.65 -11.30 -0.72
C ALA A 488 29.03 -11.48 -1.38
N ARG A 489 29.95 -10.53 -1.16
CA ARG A 489 31.34 -10.61 -1.66
C ARG A 489 32.10 -11.80 -1.06
N GLU A 490 31.98 -12.00 0.25
CA GLU A 490 32.62 -13.12 0.94
C GLU A 490 32.10 -14.47 0.39
N TRP A 491 30.78 -14.58 0.20
CA TRP A 491 30.18 -15.79 -0.37
C TRP A 491 30.70 -16.11 -1.78
N ILE A 492 30.78 -15.11 -2.67
CA ILE A 492 31.31 -15.29 -4.04
C ILE A 492 32.77 -15.75 -4.01
N SER A 493 33.56 -15.19 -3.09
CA SER A 493 34.98 -15.49 -2.95
C SER A 493 35.25 -16.92 -2.47
N HIS A 494 34.34 -17.47 -1.65
CA HIS A 494 34.52 -18.78 -1.02
C HIS A 494 33.71 -19.93 -1.66
N THR A 495 32.78 -19.62 -2.56
CA THR A 495 31.90 -20.62 -3.19
C THR A 495 32.30 -20.88 -4.64
N PRO A 496 32.91 -22.04 -4.96
CA PRO A 496 33.25 -22.38 -6.33
C PRO A 496 32.01 -22.37 -7.24
N PRO A 497 32.13 -21.93 -8.51
CA PRO A 497 31.09 -22.14 -9.50
C PRO A 497 30.74 -23.63 -9.62
N GLY A 498 29.46 -23.99 -9.50
CA GLY A 498 28.97 -25.32 -9.89
C GLY A 498 28.97 -26.44 -8.85
N GLN A 499 29.26 -26.20 -7.56
CA GLN A 499 29.16 -27.23 -6.52
C GLN A 499 28.29 -26.78 -5.35
N GLN A 500 26.97 -27.00 -5.47
CA GLN A 500 26.03 -27.40 -4.41
C GLN A 500 24.60 -27.27 -4.94
N THR A 501 23.97 -28.40 -5.26
CA THR A 501 22.54 -28.50 -5.59
C THR A 501 21.69 -28.63 -4.32
N LEU A 502 20.44 -28.18 -4.41
CA LEU A 502 19.38 -28.18 -3.38
C LEU A 502 19.25 -29.47 -2.52
N ALA A 503 19.71 -30.62 -3.02
CA ALA A 503 19.60 -31.91 -2.37
C ALA A 503 20.37 -32.03 -1.03
N GLU A 504 21.50 -31.33 -0.86
CA GLU A 504 22.35 -31.54 0.32
C GLU A 504 21.85 -30.83 1.59
N ARG A 505 21.06 -29.75 1.47
CA ARG A 505 20.45 -29.07 2.63
C ARG A 505 19.17 -29.76 3.12
N ALA A 506 18.48 -30.51 2.27
CA ALA A 506 17.21 -31.18 2.62
C ALA A 506 17.41 -32.54 3.32
N GLN A 507 18.63 -33.10 3.34
CA GLN A 507 18.91 -34.38 4.00
C GLN A 507 19.20 -34.26 5.52
N GLY A 508 19.02 -33.08 6.10
CA GLY A 508 18.99 -32.89 7.55
C GLY A 508 17.69 -33.37 8.19
N SER A 509 17.54 -34.69 8.36
CA SER A 509 16.73 -35.36 9.39
C SER A 509 15.33 -34.77 9.69
N TYR A 510 14.34 -35.01 8.81
CA TYR A 510 12.92 -34.98 9.21
C TYR A 510 12.14 -36.12 8.54
N ASN A 511 11.81 -37.15 9.34
CA ASN A 511 10.94 -38.27 8.95
C ASN A 511 9.46 -37.88 9.03
N ASP A 512 9.05 -36.81 8.34
CA ASP A 512 7.63 -36.40 8.24
C ASP A 512 7.25 -36.20 6.76
N ASP A 513 6.61 -37.22 6.19
CA ASP A 513 6.24 -37.28 4.76
C ASP A 513 5.41 -36.07 4.30
N ILE A 514 4.63 -35.47 5.20
CA ILE A 514 3.77 -34.30 4.91
C ILE A 514 4.62 -33.02 4.79
N ALA A 515 5.64 -32.84 5.65
CA ALA A 515 6.54 -31.69 5.57
C ALA A 515 7.42 -31.75 4.31
N HIS A 516 7.81 -32.97 3.90
CA HIS A 516 8.57 -33.21 2.68
C HIS A 516 7.77 -32.83 1.41
N ASP A 517 6.51 -33.29 1.31
CA ASP A 517 5.62 -32.97 0.18
C ASP A 517 5.35 -31.46 0.06
N LYS A 518 5.08 -30.78 1.18
CA LYS A 518 4.91 -29.32 1.19
C LYS A 518 6.15 -28.56 0.72
N CYS A 519 7.33 -28.97 1.19
CA CYS A 519 8.60 -28.38 0.78
C CYS A 519 8.85 -28.56 -0.73
N GLN A 520 8.57 -29.75 -1.26
CA GLN A 520 8.69 -30.03 -2.69
C GLN A 520 7.72 -29.19 -3.53
N VAL A 521 6.48 -29.03 -3.09
CA VAL A 521 5.50 -28.17 -3.78
C VAL A 521 5.94 -26.69 -3.75
N ALA A 522 6.35 -26.17 -2.60
CA ALA A 522 6.84 -24.78 -2.49
C ALA A 522 8.07 -24.54 -3.38
N SER A 523 9.01 -25.50 -3.38
CA SER A 523 10.19 -25.55 -4.24
C SER A 523 9.83 -25.55 -5.73
N ARG A 524 8.81 -26.32 -6.14
CA ARG A 524 8.30 -26.33 -7.53
C ARG A 524 7.68 -25.00 -7.93
N ILE A 525 6.82 -24.42 -7.10
CA ILE A 525 6.16 -23.13 -7.39
C ILE A 525 7.20 -22.02 -7.49
N ALA A 526 8.18 -21.99 -6.58
CA ALA A 526 9.31 -21.07 -6.64
C ALA A 526 10.06 -21.21 -7.97
N PHE A 527 10.43 -22.43 -8.38
CA PHE A 527 11.10 -22.68 -9.66
C PHE A 527 10.28 -22.22 -10.88
N GLN A 528 8.97 -22.51 -10.90
CA GLN A 528 8.08 -22.09 -11.98
C GLN A 528 7.93 -20.56 -12.03
N GLY A 529 7.79 -19.91 -10.87
CA GLY A 529 7.76 -18.45 -10.74
C GLY A 529 9.07 -17.81 -11.19
N SER A 530 10.22 -18.34 -10.78
CA SER A 530 11.55 -17.91 -11.23
C SER A 530 11.72 -18.06 -12.74
N SER A 531 11.30 -19.20 -13.28
CA SER A 531 11.37 -19.44 -14.72
C SER A 531 10.50 -18.45 -15.48
N LEU A 532 9.26 -18.21 -15.04
CA LEU A 532 8.39 -17.21 -15.65
C LEU A 532 9.02 -15.81 -15.61
N ALA A 533 9.57 -15.41 -14.46
CA ALA A 533 10.22 -14.11 -14.29
C ALA A 533 11.38 -13.90 -15.27
N PHE A 534 12.34 -14.82 -15.30
CA PHE A 534 13.57 -14.63 -16.07
C PHE A 534 13.41 -14.90 -17.58
N HIS A 535 12.45 -15.75 -17.98
CA HIS A 535 12.08 -15.85 -19.40
C HIS A 535 11.31 -14.60 -19.87
N THR A 536 10.49 -13.99 -19.00
CA THR A 536 9.85 -12.70 -19.31
C THR A 536 10.91 -11.60 -19.48
N LEU A 537 11.91 -11.54 -18.58
CA LEU A 537 13.05 -10.63 -18.73
C LEU A 537 13.81 -10.87 -20.03
N SER A 538 14.02 -12.13 -20.43
CA SER A 538 14.67 -12.45 -21.71
C SER A 538 13.89 -11.90 -22.91
N VAL A 539 12.55 -11.98 -22.90
CA VAL A 539 11.71 -11.37 -23.94
C VAL A 539 11.89 -9.85 -24.01
N PHE A 540 11.99 -9.17 -22.87
CA PHE A 540 12.31 -7.75 -22.84
C PHE A 540 13.71 -7.45 -23.40
N LEU A 541 14.71 -8.22 -22.99
CA LEU A 541 16.11 -8.04 -23.44
C LEU A 541 16.29 -8.31 -24.94
N ASP A 542 15.43 -9.11 -25.57
CA ASP A 542 15.45 -9.36 -27.02
C ASP A 542 15.01 -8.13 -27.85
N GLN A 543 14.30 -7.15 -27.26
CA GLN A 543 13.84 -5.92 -27.93
C GLN A 543 14.82 -4.75 -27.75
N MET A 544 16.11 -5.00 -28.00
CA MET A 544 17.15 -3.99 -27.83
C MET A 544 16.87 -2.73 -28.68
N GLY A 545 16.77 -1.56 -28.02
CA GLY A 545 16.64 -0.26 -28.68
C GLY A 545 15.29 0.43 -28.49
N ASP A 546 14.27 -0.25 -27.97
CA ASP A 546 13.03 0.39 -27.54
C ASP A 546 13.21 1.00 -26.13
N PRO A 547 13.02 2.32 -25.92
CA PRO A 547 13.12 2.90 -24.57
C PRO A 547 12.01 2.46 -23.61
N THR A 548 10.88 1.96 -24.10
CA THR A 548 9.73 1.58 -23.26
C THR A 548 10.02 0.36 -22.36
N ILE A 549 10.97 -0.49 -22.75
CA ILE A 549 11.36 -1.67 -21.97
C ILE A 549 12.33 -1.32 -20.82
N TYR A 550 12.92 -0.11 -20.80
CA TYR A 550 13.95 0.24 -19.83
C TYR A 550 13.43 0.24 -18.39
N ALA A 551 12.19 0.67 -18.14
CA ALA A 551 11.59 0.62 -16.81
C ALA A 551 11.47 -0.83 -16.28
N SER A 552 11.10 -1.77 -17.17
CA SER A 552 10.97 -3.19 -16.84
C SER A 552 12.32 -3.84 -16.59
N ILE A 553 13.34 -3.51 -17.39
CA ILE A 553 14.70 -4.00 -17.21
C ILE A 553 15.34 -3.39 -15.95
N HIS A 554 15.16 -2.10 -15.70
CA HIS A 554 15.60 -1.44 -14.48
C HIS A 554 15.01 -2.13 -13.24
N THR A 555 13.70 -2.36 -13.23
CA THR A 555 13.00 -3.08 -12.16
C THR A 555 13.57 -4.48 -11.96
N SER A 556 13.92 -5.16 -13.04
CA SER A 556 14.50 -6.51 -12.99
C SER A 556 15.94 -6.53 -12.50
N LEU A 557 16.76 -5.58 -12.92
CA LEU A 557 18.13 -5.42 -12.43
C LEU A 557 18.14 -5.03 -10.95
N ALA A 558 17.20 -4.20 -10.50
CA ALA A 558 17.03 -3.86 -9.09
C ALA A 558 16.68 -5.11 -8.26
N PHE A 559 15.76 -5.95 -8.74
CA PHE A 559 15.46 -7.23 -8.11
C PHE A 559 16.68 -8.16 -8.07
N ILE A 560 17.40 -8.32 -9.19
CA ILE A 560 18.60 -9.16 -9.29
C ILE A 560 19.72 -8.66 -8.35
N TRP A 561 19.89 -7.34 -8.23
CA TRP A 561 20.81 -6.75 -7.27
C TRP A 561 20.44 -7.10 -5.83
N CYS A 562 19.19 -6.88 -5.43
CA CYS A 562 18.72 -7.27 -4.09
C CYS A 562 18.84 -8.78 -3.86
N LEU A 563 18.60 -9.59 -4.89
CA LEU A 563 18.80 -11.04 -4.85
C LEU A 563 20.27 -11.42 -4.66
N ALA A 564 21.20 -10.73 -5.34
CA ALA A 564 22.64 -10.97 -5.18
C ALA A 564 23.14 -10.64 -3.77
N LEU A 565 22.49 -9.71 -3.07
CA LEU A 565 22.71 -9.43 -1.64
C LEU A 565 22.15 -10.51 -0.70
N ARG A 566 21.50 -11.56 -1.26
CA ARG A 566 20.98 -12.74 -0.55
C ARG A 566 21.63 -14.02 -1.11
N PRO A 567 22.87 -14.37 -0.71
CA PRO A 567 23.59 -15.53 -1.22
C PRO A 567 22.80 -16.84 -1.35
N ASN A 568 22.03 -17.20 -0.32
CA ASN A 568 21.22 -18.43 -0.32
C ASN A 568 20.16 -18.43 -1.42
N ALA A 569 19.49 -17.31 -1.64
CA ALA A 569 18.49 -17.17 -2.69
C ALA A 569 19.16 -17.07 -4.08
N MET A 570 20.25 -16.31 -4.18
CA MET A 570 20.99 -16.14 -5.43
C MET A 570 21.55 -17.46 -5.97
N GLN A 571 22.14 -18.28 -5.11
CA GLN A 571 22.69 -19.59 -5.47
C GLN A 571 21.66 -20.52 -6.13
N GLN A 572 20.39 -20.42 -5.73
CA GLN A 572 19.31 -21.24 -6.28
C GLN A 572 18.84 -20.79 -7.65
N LEU A 573 19.06 -19.51 -8.00
CA LEU A 573 18.41 -18.85 -9.13
C LEU A 573 19.39 -18.38 -10.21
N GLU A 574 20.68 -18.28 -9.92
CA GLU A 574 21.68 -17.72 -10.82
C GLU A 574 21.73 -18.36 -12.21
N GLN A 575 21.35 -19.63 -12.31
CA GLN A 575 21.32 -20.37 -13.58
C GLN A 575 20.15 -19.98 -14.49
N LEU A 576 19.08 -19.43 -13.92
CA LEU A 576 17.89 -19.00 -14.65
C LEU A 576 18.02 -17.56 -15.16
N ILE A 577 18.93 -16.77 -14.59
CA ILE A 577 19.09 -15.35 -14.93
C ILE A 577 19.76 -15.21 -16.32
N PRO A 578 19.21 -14.39 -17.24
CA PRO A 578 19.72 -14.27 -18.60
C PRO A 578 20.94 -13.33 -18.68
N TRP A 579 22.04 -13.71 -18.04
CA TRP A 579 23.27 -12.91 -17.94
C TRP A 579 23.78 -12.41 -19.29
N LEU A 580 23.79 -13.26 -20.32
CA LEU A 580 24.21 -12.84 -21.68
C LEU A 580 23.30 -11.74 -22.25
N GLY A 581 21.98 -11.85 -22.04
CA GLY A 581 21.03 -10.83 -22.48
C GLY A 581 21.24 -9.52 -21.73
N ILE A 582 21.48 -9.60 -20.42
CA ILE A 582 21.78 -8.44 -19.57
C ILE A 582 23.06 -7.75 -20.04
N THR A 583 24.16 -8.50 -20.23
CA THR A 583 25.44 -7.95 -20.73
C THR A 583 25.26 -7.24 -22.07
N ASN A 584 24.58 -7.88 -23.02
CA ASN A 584 24.33 -7.29 -24.33
C ASN A 584 23.53 -5.99 -24.22
N PHE A 585 22.45 -6.00 -23.42
CA PHE A 585 21.64 -4.83 -23.16
C PHE A 585 22.44 -3.68 -22.55
N LEU A 586 23.21 -3.93 -21.49
CA LEU A 586 24.03 -2.91 -20.81
C LEU A 586 25.04 -2.27 -21.79
N ASN A 587 25.67 -3.07 -22.64
CA ASN A 587 26.57 -2.55 -23.68
C ASN A 587 25.85 -1.68 -24.72
N THR A 588 24.57 -1.91 -25.00
CA THR A 588 23.81 -1.01 -25.88
C THR A 588 23.60 0.38 -25.27
N LEU A 589 23.64 0.49 -23.93
CA LEU A 589 23.42 1.73 -23.20
C LEU A 589 24.68 2.60 -23.05
N LEU A 590 25.89 2.03 -23.17
CA LEU A 590 27.20 2.70 -23.04
C LEU A 590 27.53 3.70 -24.18
N ARG A 591 26.52 4.35 -24.77
CA ARG A 591 26.66 5.34 -25.85
C ARG A 591 26.81 6.77 -25.30
N SER A 592 27.04 7.74 -26.18
CA SER A 592 27.20 9.17 -25.85
C SER A 592 26.09 9.71 -24.95
N GLY A 593 26.46 10.41 -23.87
CA GLY A 593 25.54 11.02 -22.90
C GLY A 593 25.43 10.29 -21.56
N ILE A 594 26.27 9.28 -21.32
CA ILE A 594 26.43 8.64 -20.01
C ILE A 594 27.61 9.25 -19.26
N ASP A 595 27.39 9.61 -18.01
CA ASP A 595 28.46 9.99 -17.10
C ASP A 595 29.05 8.73 -16.45
N MET A 596 30.27 8.38 -16.86
CA MET A 596 30.98 7.21 -16.35
C MET A 596 31.28 7.33 -14.85
N THR A 597 31.46 8.55 -14.32
CA THR A 597 31.74 8.74 -12.89
C THR A 597 30.53 8.39 -12.04
N THR A 598 29.32 8.77 -12.49
CA THR A 598 28.06 8.45 -11.83
C THR A 598 27.76 6.94 -11.84
N ILE A 599 28.02 6.22 -12.93
CA ILE A 599 27.74 4.76 -12.99
C ILE A 599 28.76 3.92 -12.21
N GLU A 600 29.99 4.43 -12.04
CA GLU A 600 31.07 3.76 -11.31
C GLU A 600 31.05 4.05 -9.81
N ASP A 601 30.27 5.04 -9.37
CA ASP A 601 30.14 5.37 -7.95
C ASP A 601 29.52 4.19 -7.15
N SER A 602 30.00 4.05 -5.93
CA SER A 602 29.40 3.15 -4.95
C SER A 602 28.03 3.61 -4.44
N ALA A 603 27.78 4.93 -4.45
CA ALA A 603 26.54 5.54 -4.04
C ALA A 603 25.46 5.36 -5.11
N PHE A 604 24.20 5.38 -4.67
CA PHE A 604 23.04 5.30 -5.55
C PHE A 604 23.00 6.54 -6.48
N PRO A 605 22.89 6.38 -7.81
CA PRO A 605 23.11 7.51 -8.73
C PRO A 605 21.98 8.54 -8.64
N LEU A 606 22.31 9.81 -8.38
CA LEU A 606 21.36 10.93 -8.40
C LEU A 606 21.74 11.85 -9.57
N ILE A 607 20.77 12.22 -10.41
CA ILE A 607 21.03 13.06 -11.57
C ILE A 607 20.67 14.50 -11.23
N GLN A 608 21.69 15.33 -11.02
CA GLN A 608 21.57 16.71 -10.52
C GLN A 608 20.68 17.62 -11.40
N ASP A 609 20.55 17.32 -12.69
CA ASP A 609 19.77 18.11 -13.65
C ASP A 609 18.39 17.51 -14.01
N ALA A 610 17.94 16.45 -13.32
CA ALA A 610 16.64 15.86 -13.55
C ALA A 610 15.51 16.63 -12.84
N ALA A 611 14.36 16.81 -13.50
CA ALA A 611 13.18 17.46 -12.92
C ALA A 611 12.66 16.73 -11.65
N SER A 612 12.90 15.41 -11.58
CA SER A 612 12.72 14.59 -10.38
C SER A 612 13.80 13.50 -10.37
N ASN A 613 14.32 13.20 -9.18
CA ASN A 613 15.28 12.11 -8.99
C ASN A 613 14.61 10.73 -8.96
N GLN A 614 13.28 10.68 -8.74
CA GLN A 614 12.50 9.45 -8.67
C GLN A 614 11.88 9.14 -10.02
N LEU A 615 12.00 7.89 -10.43
CA LEU A 615 11.36 7.36 -11.62
C LEU A 615 9.96 6.82 -11.27
N PRO A 616 9.00 6.82 -12.21
CA PRO A 616 7.69 6.22 -12.01
C PRO A 616 7.73 4.80 -11.45
N GLU A 617 8.63 3.95 -11.96
CA GLU A 617 8.81 2.60 -11.45
C GLU A 617 9.38 2.54 -10.02
N ASP A 618 10.04 3.59 -9.52
CA ASP A 618 10.58 3.59 -8.16
C ASP A 618 9.45 3.52 -7.12
N PHE A 619 8.33 4.19 -7.40
CA PHE A 619 7.12 4.16 -6.59
C PHE A 619 6.40 2.79 -6.64
N VAL A 620 6.57 2.06 -7.74
CA VAL A 620 6.07 0.69 -7.91
C VAL A 620 6.93 -0.31 -7.13
N ILE A 621 8.25 -0.15 -7.18
CA ILE A 621 9.23 -1.01 -6.51
C ILE A 621 9.18 -0.86 -4.99
N ARG A 622 9.18 0.37 -4.47
CA ARG A 622 9.30 0.61 -3.03
C ARG A 622 8.21 -0.08 -2.21
N GLY A 623 8.58 -0.44 -0.98
CA GLY A 623 7.72 -1.15 -0.03
C GLY A 623 7.66 -2.66 -0.24
N GLN A 624 8.08 -3.17 -1.40
CA GLN A 624 8.16 -4.61 -1.61
C GLN A 624 9.23 -5.24 -0.69
N ALA A 625 8.99 -6.45 -0.19
CA ALA A 625 9.90 -7.10 0.75
C ALA A 625 11.31 -7.29 0.18
N TRP A 626 11.42 -7.52 -1.13
CA TRP A 626 12.70 -7.67 -1.80
C TRP A 626 13.46 -6.35 -2.01
N SER A 627 12.80 -5.19 -1.98
CA SER A 627 13.40 -3.90 -2.35
C SER A 627 14.03 -3.15 -1.16
N GLN A 628 14.06 -3.74 0.04
CA GLN A 628 14.45 -3.06 1.29
C GLN A 628 15.88 -2.50 1.26
N LEU A 629 16.79 -3.13 0.51
CA LEU A 629 18.20 -2.72 0.40
C LEU A 629 18.50 -1.96 -0.89
N TYR A 630 17.48 -1.55 -1.65
CA TYR A 630 17.70 -0.95 -2.96
C TYR A 630 17.91 0.57 -2.90
N TYR A 631 17.02 1.28 -2.21
CA TYR A 631 17.06 2.74 -2.12
C TYR A 631 17.87 3.20 -0.92
N PRO A 632 18.60 4.33 -1.04
CA PRO A 632 19.18 4.98 0.13
C PRO A 632 18.08 5.49 1.08
N PRO A 633 18.41 5.73 2.36
CA PRO A 633 17.51 6.44 3.27
C PRO A 633 17.04 7.75 2.65
N ASP A 634 15.79 8.12 2.94
CA ASP A 634 15.20 9.42 2.56
C ASP A 634 15.10 9.69 1.05
N PHE A 635 15.35 8.69 0.19
CA PHE A 635 15.27 8.84 -1.28
C PHE A 635 13.91 9.36 -1.77
N PHE A 636 12.83 9.06 -1.05
CA PHE A 636 11.48 9.50 -1.38
C PHE A 636 11.02 10.74 -0.60
N GLU A 637 11.87 11.35 0.24
CA GLU A 637 11.53 12.60 0.90
C GLU A 637 11.35 13.74 -0.12
N GLY A 638 10.29 14.52 0.05
CA GLY A 638 9.95 15.61 -0.87
C GLY A 638 9.45 15.17 -2.25
N ALA A 639 9.26 13.86 -2.49
CA ALA A 639 8.70 13.37 -3.74
C ALA A 639 7.25 13.84 -3.93
N LEU A 640 6.88 14.10 -5.19
CA LEU A 640 5.52 14.49 -5.56
C LEU A 640 4.51 13.39 -5.21
N SER A 641 3.33 13.79 -4.76
CA SER A 641 2.21 12.87 -4.60
C SER A 641 1.77 12.31 -5.96
N GLU A 642 1.09 11.17 -6.00
CA GLU A 642 0.71 10.53 -7.27
C GLU A 642 -0.08 11.47 -8.19
N ASP A 643 -1.04 12.23 -7.67
CA ASP A 643 -1.85 13.21 -8.43
C ASP A 643 -1.03 14.40 -8.95
N ASP A 644 0.08 14.75 -8.28
CA ASP A 644 0.96 15.86 -8.68
C ASP A 644 2.04 15.40 -9.67
N ARG A 645 2.17 14.09 -9.93
CA ARG A 645 3.15 13.57 -10.89
C ARG A 645 2.71 13.84 -12.32
N PRO A 646 3.65 14.07 -13.25
CA PRO A 646 3.32 14.20 -14.66
C PRO A 646 2.59 12.97 -15.19
N ILE A 647 1.40 13.17 -15.78
CA ILE A 647 0.62 12.10 -16.44
C ILE A 647 1.40 11.50 -17.63
N ILE A 648 2.26 12.31 -18.26
CA ILE A 648 3.10 11.91 -19.39
C ILE A 648 4.56 12.02 -18.98
N GLU A 649 5.27 10.90 -19.08
CA GLU A 649 6.70 10.86 -18.84
C GLU A 649 7.46 11.80 -19.79
N GLU A 650 8.35 12.62 -19.24
CA GLU A 650 9.21 13.47 -20.05
C GLU A 650 10.29 12.64 -20.77
N PRO A 651 10.66 12.98 -22.02
CA PRO A 651 11.72 12.27 -22.74
C PRO A 651 13.06 12.19 -22.00
N SER A 652 13.34 13.19 -21.15
CA SER A 652 14.53 13.31 -20.29
C SER A 652 14.70 12.12 -19.33
N ILE A 653 13.61 11.46 -18.93
CA ILE A 653 13.60 10.35 -17.96
C ILE A 653 14.38 9.11 -18.43
N THR A 654 14.58 9.01 -19.75
CA THR A 654 15.34 7.93 -20.37
C THR A 654 16.80 7.92 -19.88
N ILE A 655 17.39 9.08 -19.62
CA ILE A 655 18.80 9.20 -19.20
C ILE A 655 18.99 8.65 -17.77
N PRO A 656 18.21 9.08 -16.75
CA PRO A 656 18.17 8.44 -15.44
C PRO A 656 18.02 6.92 -15.51
N ARG A 657 17.07 6.38 -16.29
CA ARG A 657 16.88 4.93 -16.43
C ARG A 657 18.12 4.21 -16.93
N LYS A 658 18.81 4.79 -17.94
CA LYS A 658 20.07 4.23 -18.45
C LYS A 658 21.16 4.22 -17.38
N HIS A 659 21.32 5.32 -16.63
CA HIS A 659 22.29 5.39 -15.54
C HIS A 659 21.99 4.37 -14.44
N ARG A 660 20.71 4.20 -14.04
CA ARG A 660 20.29 3.17 -13.08
C ARG A 660 20.65 1.76 -13.54
N CYS A 661 20.34 1.42 -14.79
CA CYS A 661 20.66 0.11 -15.35
C CYS A 661 22.16 -0.15 -15.39
N LEU A 662 22.94 0.83 -15.88
CA LEU A 662 24.39 0.74 -15.96
C LEU A 662 25.04 0.63 -14.59
N TRP A 663 24.63 1.47 -13.64
CA TRP A 663 25.09 1.44 -12.26
C TRP A 663 24.82 0.06 -11.63
N LEU A 664 23.60 -0.48 -11.76
CA LEU A 664 23.28 -1.84 -11.30
C LEU A 664 24.17 -2.90 -11.95
N GLY A 665 24.47 -2.76 -13.24
CA GLY A 665 25.43 -3.60 -13.95
C GLY A 665 26.83 -3.55 -13.34
N VAL A 666 27.35 -2.35 -13.06
CA VAL A 666 28.67 -2.16 -12.42
C VAL A 666 28.66 -2.75 -11.01
N ARG A 667 27.60 -2.51 -10.23
CA ARG A 667 27.42 -3.08 -8.89
C ARG A 667 27.45 -4.62 -8.90
N LEU A 668 26.79 -5.24 -9.86
CA LEU A 668 26.79 -6.71 -10.03
C LEU A 668 28.17 -7.23 -10.46
N ALA A 669 28.89 -6.52 -11.33
CA ALA A 669 30.25 -6.88 -11.75
C ALA A 669 31.27 -6.75 -10.61
N THR A 670 31.10 -5.77 -9.72
CA THR A 670 32.03 -5.45 -8.62
C THR A 670 31.79 -6.21 -7.32
N LEU A 671 30.73 -7.03 -7.25
CA LEU A 671 30.55 -8.03 -6.18
C LEU A 671 31.69 -9.07 -6.12
N SER A 672 32.53 -9.10 -7.14
CA SER A 672 33.70 -9.97 -7.23
C SER A 672 34.98 -9.22 -6.81
N PRO A 673 35.91 -9.84 -6.05
CA PRO A 673 37.13 -9.15 -5.59
C PRO A 673 37.99 -8.61 -6.73
N THR A 674 38.58 -7.41 -6.54
CA THR A 674 39.51 -6.79 -7.51
C THR A 674 40.96 -7.26 -7.33
N LEU A 675 41.73 -7.23 -8.41
CA LEU A 675 43.15 -7.64 -8.48
C LEU A 675 44.08 -7.04 -7.41
N SER A 676 43.81 -5.84 -6.89
CA SER A 676 44.65 -5.20 -5.86
C SER A 676 44.56 -5.87 -4.49
N GLU A 677 43.50 -6.66 -4.24
CA GLU A 677 43.28 -7.37 -2.97
C GLU A 677 43.85 -8.80 -3.01
N ILE A 678 44.26 -9.30 -4.18
CA ILE A 678 44.73 -10.67 -4.37
C ILE A 678 46.19 -10.67 -4.86
N ASN A 679 47.12 -10.98 -3.96
CA ASN A 679 48.49 -11.32 -4.31
C ASN A 679 48.53 -12.65 -5.10
N LYS A 680 48.51 -12.61 -6.45
CA LYS A 680 49.31 -13.45 -7.39
C LYS A 680 48.81 -13.41 -8.85
N LEU A 681 49.78 -13.45 -9.76
CA LEU A 681 49.75 -13.07 -11.18
C LEU A 681 49.22 -14.15 -12.17
N THR A 682 48.32 -15.05 -11.78
CA THR A 682 47.80 -16.11 -12.68
C THR A 682 46.33 -16.43 -12.46
N ALA A 683 45.47 -15.41 -12.34
CA ALA A 683 44.04 -15.62 -12.10
C ALA A 683 43.14 -14.57 -12.73
N PHE A 684 43.55 -13.99 -13.87
CA PHE A 684 42.81 -12.95 -14.60
C PHE A 684 41.39 -13.38 -15.06
N LEU A 685 41.05 -14.67 -14.99
CA LEU A 685 39.78 -15.23 -15.47
C LEU A 685 38.92 -15.93 -14.39
N LYS A 686 39.25 -15.83 -13.09
CA LYS A 686 38.65 -16.71 -12.06
C LYS A 686 37.75 -16.08 -11.00
N PHE A 687 37.54 -14.76 -10.97
CA PHE A 687 36.86 -14.16 -9.80
C PHE A 687 35.52 -13.47 -10.08
N ALA A 688 35.22 -13.08 -11.32
CA ALA A 688 33.89 -12.59 -11.67
C ALA A 688 32.90 -13.75 -11.81
N ARG A 689 31.80 -13.70 -11.05
CA ARG A 689 30.83 -14.81 -11.06
C ARG A 689 29.95 -14.80 -12.30
N TRP A 690 29.33 -13.66 -12.64
CA TRP A 690 28.33 -13.59 -13.72
C TRP A 690 28.71 -12.65 -14.87
N ILE A 691 29.15 -11.43 -14.54
CA ILE A 691 29.56 -10.41 -15.51
C ILE A 691 30.80 -9.67 -15.02
N THR A 692 31.62 -9.18 -15.94
CA THR A 692 32.75 -8.26 -15.69
C THR A 692 32.42 -6.87 -16.25
N TYR A 693 33.13 -5.86 -15.77
CA TYR A 693 33.03 -4.48 -16.26
C TYR A 693 34.41 -3.82 -16.34
N SER A 694 34.64 -3.07 -17.40
CA SER A 694 35.78 -2.17 -17.58
C SER A 694 35.31 -0.90 -18.28
N SER A 695 35.79 0.26 -17.83
CA SER A 695 35.47 1.56 -18.43
C SER A 695 35.84 1.68 -19.92
N THR A 696 36.76 0.84 -20.40
CA THR A 696 37.24 0.82 -21.79
C THR A 696 36.57 -0.23 -22.67
N GLN A 697 36.19 -1.38 -22.10
CA GLN A 697 35.68 -2.53 -22.84
C GLN A 697 34.18 -2.78 -22.60
N GLY A 698 33.56 -2.06 -21.66
CA GLY A 698 32.18 -2.26 -21.26
C GLY A 698 32.00 -3.52 -20.42
N PHE A 699 30.86 -4.18 -20.61
CA PHE A 699 30.48 -5.39 -19.89
C PHE A 699 30.80 -6.65 -20.69
N GLU A 700 31.25 -7.71 -20.03
CA GLU A 700 31.45 -9.03 -20.64
C GLU A 700 30.82 -10.12 -19.76
N ALA A 701 30.25 -11.15 -20.38
CA ALA A 701 29.68 -12.30 -19.66
C ALA A 701 30.77 -13.30 -19.32
N THR A 702 30.75 -13.86 -18.11
CA THR A 702 31.76 -14.84 -17.67
C THR A 702 31.55 -16.21 -18.30
N GLY A 703 32.55 -17.10 -18.19
CA GLY A 703 32.40 -18.50 -18.62
C GLY A 703 31.20 -19.20 -17.95
N LEU A 704 30.97 -18.93 -16.66
CA LEU A 704 29.81 -19.46 -15.94
C LEU A 704 28.48 -18.95 -16.50
N ALA A 705 28.40 -17.66 -16.85
CA ALA A 705 27.21 -17.12 -17.51
C ALA A 705 26.93 -17.79 -18.86
N HIS A 706 27.97 -18.15 -19.62
CA HIS A 706 27.84 -18.95 -20.85
C HIS A 706 27.34 -20.38 -20.58
N GLU A 707 27.78 -21.02 -19.49
CA GLU A 707 27.27 -22.33 -19.06
C GLU A 707 25.78 -22.28 -18.69
N PHE A 708 25.31 -21.19 -18.09
CA PHE A 708 23.90 -20.99 -17.72
C PHE A 708 22.99 -20.61 -18.90
N ALA A 709 23.56 -20.08 -20.00
CA ALA A 709 22.79 -19.54 -21.12
C ALA A 709 21.71 -20.48 -21.71
N PRO A 710 21.92 -21.81 -21.84
CA PRO A 710 20.89 -22.71 -22.35
C PRO A 710 19.64 -22.75 -21.47
N LEU A 711 19.80 -22.77 -20.14
CA LEU A 711 18.71 -22.83 -19.17
C LEU A 711 17.93 -21.51 -19.13
N ALA A 712 18.63 -20.38 -19.23
CA ALA A 712 18.01 -19.06 -19.23
C ALA A 712 17.23 -18.72 -20.53
N ARG A 713 17.52 -19.39 -21.66
CA ARG A 713 16.91 -19.08 -22.97
C ARG A 713 15.72 -19.96 -23.36
N ASN A 714 15.61 -21.19 -22.86
CA ASN A 714 14.68 -22.17 -23.41
C ASN A 714 13.50 -22.49 -22.48
N CYS A 715 12.32 -21.98 -22.82
CA CYS A 715 11.06 -22.31 -22.11
C CYS A 715 10.70 -23.81 -22.17
N GLY A 716 11.25 -24.57 -23.12
CA GLY A 716 11.07 -26.02 -23.21
C GLY A 716 11.70 -26.80 -22.04
N GLN A 717 12.59 -26.16 -21.27
CA GLN A 717 13.19 -26.72 -20.06
C GLN A 717 12.37 -26.41 -18.79
N LEU A 718 11.15 -25.87 -18.87
CA LEU A 718 10.24 -25.88 -17.71
C LEU A 718 9.94 -27.30 -17.18
N ASN A 719 10.25 -28.33 -17.97
CA ASN A 719 10.24 -29.75 -17.56
C ASN A 719 11.43 -30.16 -16.68
N SER A 720 12.45 -29.32 -16.52
CA SER A 720 13.71 -29.65 -15.84
C SER A 720 13.63 -29.54 -14.31
N TYR A 721 12.43 -29.48 -13.71
CA TYR A 721 12.30 -29.48 -12.25
C TYR A 721 13.06 -30.68 -11.63
N ALA A 722 13.04 -31.85 -12.29
CA ALA A 722 13.74 -33.06 -11.83
C ALA A 722 15.27 -32.92 -11.76
N SER A 723 15.87 -32.14 -12.66
CA SER A 723 17.31 -31.84 -12.63
C SER A 723 17.64 -30.73 -11.62
N TRP A 724 16.68 -29.86 -11.32
CA TRP A 724 16.82 -28.79 -10.31
C TRP A 724 16.62 -29.31 -8.87
N SER A 725 15.70 -30.25 -8.64
CA SER A 725 15.47 -30.90 -7.33
C SER A 725 16.49 -31.99 -6.98
N GLY A 726 17.46 -32.28 -7.86
CA GLY A 726 18.47 -33.33 -7.63
C GLY A 726 17.91 -34.75 -7.54
N THR A 727 16.70 -34.99 -8.05
CA THR A 727 16.01 -36.28 -7.95
C THR A 727 16.46 -37.30 -8.99
N ASP A 728 17.21 -36.88 -10.02
CA ASP A 728 17.80 -37.77 -11.03
C ASP A 728 19.28 -38.07 -10.71
N ALA A 729 19.51 -38.86 -9.66
CA ALA A 729 20.79 -39.54 -9.44
C ALA A 729 20.78 -40.99 -9.98
N SER A 730 19.75 -41.41 -10.72
CA SER A 730 19.60 -42.80 -11.12
C SER A 730 18.84 -43.03 -12.44
N ARG A 731 19.12 -42.25 -13.49
CA ARG A 731 18.69 -42.61 -14.87
C ARG A 731 19.39 -41.81 -15.98
N SER A 732 20.71 -41.72 -15.94
CA SER A 732 21.51 -41.40 -17.13
C SER A 732 22.29 -42.64 -17.57
N ASP A 733 21.56 -43.59 -18.11
CA ASP A 733 22.09 -44.52 -19.12
C ASP A 733 20.99 -44.74 -20.15
N VAL A 734 21.38 -44.71 -21.42
CA VAL A 734 20.59 -44.95 -22.64
C VAL A 734 19.85 -43.75 -23.22
N MET A 735 20.55 -42.96 -24.03
CA MET A 735 20.31 -42.88 -25.49
C MET A 735 21.30 -41.87 -26.12
N CYS A 736 22.50 -42.37 -26.43
CA CYS A 736 23.20 -41.98 -27.65
C CYS A 736 22.91 -43.07 -28.70
N ASP A 737 22.90 -42.66 -29.97
CA ASP A 737 22.71 -43.44 -31.21
C ASP A 737 21.27 -43.54 -31.75
N ALA A 738 20.86 -42.52 -32.50
CA ALA A 738 20.56 -42.57 -33.95
C ALA A 738 19.99 -41.23 -34.44
#